data_AF-A0A5F2HX31-F1
#
_entry.id   AF-A0A5F2HX31-F1
#
_cell.length_a   1.000
_cell.length_b   1.000
_cell.length_c   1.000
_cell.angle_alpha   90.00
_cell.angle_beta   90.00
_cell.angle_gamma   90.00
#
_symmetry.space_group_name_H-M   'P 1'
#
loop_
_entity.id
_entity.type
_entity.pdbx_description
1 polymer ?
#
loop_
_entity_poly.entity_id
_entity_poly.type
_entity_poly.pdbx_seq_one_letter_code
_entity_poly.pdbx_strand_id
1 'polypeptide(L)'
;MFGPRQILGYKYSLGMQMALCHGPADDLMRITVGDKMAWKGHAADTRITINKPKLFGGDQSEGGIKGDVDVCMGAPTQLQNDYLVAKLDANISAFRGIVTIVLRQVYLGTSNYIKPWEFRLQRILKRSDGSDQWYPEKAKIQAEATSTDDLAFYVALDTSSSIVGSRLQAVKAAALFITDWMRTNTDVKYDVRFVSWSDSVKSSKQYRKVTSDNIDSLEVWIGDLTSGGLSTNFGAALSQAEAFFEGTDPKKTQVIIVVSDNANTLADPISGVSDAVDTIDALGDVQVFCYRAFGVGGSAWTNALEQLDNTPQDNHASGSAGDDTPGEVPIVHFGSADLSAAMTPSAVIRYYDMNPAHIIRECLTDAVWGMGYNDSDIDDIAFTACADTFYTEGFGLSLRWSREEEIQEFVSTVLAHIDAYLYVSRSTGKFVLKAIRNDYDIDTIPVLTEDDVVEWTEVSHRQPSEAVSSVLVTFYLREKRKQGAHRVTNIAQSMQATKVLSASRDYPGITQSALAIRVATRDVIALGSGLTSGRFVAKRTIESMNPGDPFRLVSSRHELSGEVMRVADLGFGDGRQNKIGMKFFQDVFNLDAAVLVDDSESPWEPPSSDPEVVSPRLVWEMPYREARQMIGDADLATTLAGDAGAGLLQVAGASPTPDAVNADLKVDAGSGFDGTELMDFAPGGFLNDDLAIDATTVTLLTGSGIDDTAIGLLATIGDGSRTGTEVVRIDGVTGDVLTIARGFLDTVPLAHADGASFVLFDDLSISDFEQYTDAHSIDVKLLTNTGAGQLDEAAAPTDTVVFASRWSRPYRPADVRVNIIPFGLVTSDGVTALATSWAQRNRLTESVDAPLTWTDADQTPESGQTTIIEVLDPTATTVVTTHSGLTGTSFNVPAASFGGNSSGWVRVGSERDGYREWKAHKIQVVFTLLQSAGYILTGNAANIGPKVDAGTGAFSLSASPVVMGLSFGLGTGAFTLTGVDVALVLANGFAADPGSFALTGNAAHLNVSMPADAGSFVLTGNSVIFGEGIAPAVGAFTLTGNAATLTFNSGMVYSYEGATVDNSNASSYTFTNKNIGAAGAGRVIAVGVAVNVSNVGTPRSITGVTANGTAMTAGASLTGGSTGHGSVAWFYLTIASGTTATFVVTTSSGVTNCTIVTYRLFPVSSSHIDTVASSDAGNSAVVTDLEVKTGGLALIVSNDTTGTPTSGAWTGVDTPVHDETDLTNDRPGPTNAWSIPTTENDTTRDFTVTQTGSTIRAVGISFQ
;
A
#
# COMPACT_ATOMS: atom_id res chain seq x y z
N MET A 1 39.94 -13.00 52.02
CA MET A 1 39.65 -11.63 52.50
C MET A 1 38.30 -11.25 51.91
N PHE A 2 37.19 -11.63 52.57
CA PHE A 2 35.87 -11.15 52.18
C PHE A 2 35.67 -9.81 52.87
N GLY A 3 35.77 -8.71 52.13
CA GLY A 3 35.34 -7.40 52.62
C GLY A 3 33.84 -7.43 52.93
N PRO A 4 33.34 -6.53 53.79
CA PRO A 4 31.90 -6.43 54.06
C PRO A 4 31.15 -6.22 52.73
N ARG A 5 30.03 -6.92 52.54
CA ARG A 5 29.12 -6.71 51.40
C ARG A 5 28.83 -5.21 51.29
N GLN A 6 29.33 -4.59 50.22
CA GLN A 6 29.05 -3.19 49.92
C GLN A 6 27.63 -3.09 49.37
N ILE A 7 26.76 -2.34 50.06
CA ILE A 7 25.43 -2.01 49.54
C ILE A 7 25.64 -0.97 48.44
N LEU A 8 25.34 -1.35 47.19
CA LEU A 8 25.44 -0.46 46.02
C LEU A 8 24.27 0.54 45.93
N GLY A 9 23.11 0.20 46.53
CA GLY A 9 21.90 1.02 46.56
C GLY A 9 20.70 0.26 47.13
N TYR A 10 19.56 0.94 47.28
CA TYR A 10 18.29 0.33 47.70
C TYR A 10 17.32 0.30 46.52
N LYS A 11 16.49 -0.74 46.42
CA LYS A 11 15.35 -0.80 45.49
C LYS A 11 14.09 -0.41 46.26
N TYR A 12 13.34 0.55 45.74
CA TYR A 12 12.13 1.05 46.38
C TYR A 12 10.88 0.51 45.70
N SER A 13 9.94 0.00 46.49
CA SER A 13 8.61 -0.41 46.04
C SER A 13 7.54 0.31 46.85
N LEU A 14 6.48 0.76 46.20
CA LEU A 14 5.43 1.55 46.83
C LEU A 14 4.02 1.05 46.48
N GLY A 15 3.19 0.92 47.51
CA GLY A 15 1.74 0.84 47.35
C GLY A 15 1.13 2.24 47.42
N MET A 16 0.36 2.64 46.40
CA MET A 16 -0.20 4.00 46.33
C MET A 16 -1.55 4.00 45.60
N GLN A 17 -2.52 4.76 46.10
CA GLN A 17 -3.76 5.08 45.37
C GLN A 17 -3.72 6.55 44.96
N MET A 18 -4.01 6.84 43.69
CA MET A 18 -4.10 8.19 43.13
C MET A 18 -5.50 8.42 42.59
N ALA A 19 -6.14 9.52 42.96
CA ALA A 19 -7.40 9.96 42.36
C ALA A 19 -7.12 10.99 41.26
N LEU A 20 -7.66 10.78 40.06
CA LEU A 20 -7.33 11.57 38.88
C LEU A 20 -8.40 12.62 38.57
N CYS A 21 -9.64 12.18 38.34
CA CYS A 21 -10.78 13.03 38.00
C CYS A 21 -12.11 12.35 38.36
N HIS A 22 -13.23 13.06 38.15
CA HIS A 22 -14.55 12.45 38.18
C HIS A 22 -14.69 11.42 37.04
N GLY A 23 -15.26 10.27 37.37
CA GLY A 23 -15.53 9.18 36.44
C GLY A 23 -17.03 8.93 36.26
N PRO A 24 -17.41 7.98 35.39
CA PRO A 24 -16.50 7.15 34.61
C PRO A 24 -15.82 7.89 33.45
N ALA A 25 -14.59 7.47 33.16
CA ALA A 25 -13.86 7.81 31.95
C ALA A 25 -13.87 6.60 31.00
N ASP A 26 -13.53 6.81 29.73
CA ASP A 26 -13.51 5.75 28.73
C ASP A 26 -12.27 4.87 28.95
N ASP A 27 -11.08 5.46 28.86
CA ASP A 27 -9.80 4.73 28.86
C ASP A 27 -8.67 5.53 29.51
N LEU A 28 -7.76 4.81 30.17
CA LEU A 28 -6.42 5.28 30.46
C LEU A 28 -5.55 5.04 29.24
N MET A 29 -4.97 6.12 28.74
CA MET A 29 -4.23 6.14 27.48
C MET A 29 -2.71 6.08 27.74
N ARG A 30 -2.21 6.81 28.73
CA ARG A 30 -0.75 6.92 28.93
C ARG A 30 -0.38 7.17 30.38
N ILE A 31 0.74 6.59 30.79
CA ILE A 31 1.44 6.89 32.03
C ILE A 31 2.86 7.37 31.72
N THR A 32 3.18 8.58 32.11
CA THR A 32 4.55 9.13 32.06
C THR A 32 5.08 9.27 33.48
N VAL A 33 6.31 8.82 33.72
CA VAL A 33 6.99 8.93 35.02
C VAL A 33 8.33 9.63 34.83
N GLY A 34 8.52 10.77 35.50
CA GLY A 34 9.74 11.58 35.35
C GLY A 34 10.08 11.92 33.90
N ASP A 35 9.08 12.42 33.16
CA ASP A 35 9.14 12.77 31.73
C ASP A 35 9.40 11.61 30.74
N LYS A 36 9.56 10.38 31.23
CA LYS A 36 9.71 9.17 30.41
C LYS A 36 8.42 8.36 30.37
N MET A 37 8.11 7.80 29.21
CA MET A 37 6.93 6.97 29.01
C MET A 37 7.10 5.64 29.75
N ALA A 38 6.29 5.41 30.79
CA ALA A 38 6.31 4.18 31.57
C ALA A 38 5.34 3.14 31.01
N TRP A 39 4.17 3.60 30.55
CA TRP A 39 3.13 2.78 29.95
C TRP A 39 2.30 3.59 28.96
N LYS A 40 1.78 2.90 27.95
CA LYS A 40 0.89 3.41 26.91
C LYS A 40 -0.07 2.24 26.60
N GLY A 41 -1.33 2.51 26.28
CA GLY A 41 -2.32 1.50 25.85
C GLY A 41 -3.75 2.01 26.07
N HIS A 42 -4.76 1.15 25.91
CA HIS A 42 -6.14 1.40 26.34
C HIS A 42 -6.45 0.50 27.54
N ALA A 43 -6.80 1.09 28.68
CA ALA A 43 -7.15 0.33 29.88
C ALA A 43 -8.32 0.97 30.61
N ALA A 44 -9.37 0.18 30.86
CA ALA A 44 -10.56 0.56 31.61
C ALA A 44 -10.97 -0.57 32.57
N ASP A 45 -11.16 -0.23 33.85
CA ASP A 45 -11.60 -1.18 34.90
C ASP A 45 -10.82 -2.51 34.92
N THR A 46 -9.51 -2.43 34.65
CA THR A 46 -8.62 -3.58 34.48
C THR A 46 -7.30 -3.40 35.20
N ARG A 47 -6.54 -4.49 35.35
CA ARG A 47 -5.16 -4.46 35.84
C ARG A 47 -4.20 -4.40 34.65
N ILE A 48 -3.27 -3.45 34.72
CA ILE A 48 -2.14 -3.37 33.79
C ILE A 48 -0.84 -3.72 34.52
N THR A 49 0.16 -4.17 33.77
CA THR A 49 1.50 -4.42 34.30
C THR A 49 2.49 -3.50 33.59
N ILE A 50 3.30 -2.79 34.37
CA ILE A 50 4.42 -2.02 33.85
C ILE A 50 5.68 -2.87 34.03
N ASN A 51 6.46 -3.09 32.98
CA ASN A 51 7.71 -3.86 33.05
C ASN A 51 8.87 -3.12 32.36
N LYS A 52 9.19 -1.91 32.85
CA LYS A 52 10.33 -1.11 32.37
C LYS A 52 11.37 -0.93 33.48
N PRO A 53 12.02 -2.00 33.97
CA PRO A 53 12.96 -1.93 35.09
C PRO A 53 14.23 -1.11 34.81
N LYS A 54 14.50 -0.80 33.53
CA LYS A 54 15.61 0.05 33.07
C LYS A 54 15.19 1.42 32.55
N LEU A 55 13.95 1.87 32.79
CA LEU A 55 13.41 3.14 32.26
C LEU A 55 14.33 4.35 32.50
N PHE A 56 15.05 4.37 33.61
CA PHE A 56 16.00 5.41 33.99
C PHE A 56 17.46 4.94 33.99
N GLY A 57 17.83 4.03 33.08
CA GLY A 57 19.21 3.55 32.92
C GLY A 57 19.56 2.30 33.75
N GLY A 58 18.56 1.63 34.34
CA GLY A 58 18.75 0.33 35.01
C GLY A 58 19.47 0.40 36.35
N ASP A 59 19.91 -0.75 36.85
CA ASP A 59 20.50 -0.91 38.19
C ASP A 59 21.84 -0.16 38.37
N GLN A 60 22.50 0.24 37.28
CA GLN A 60 23.70 1.08 37.30
C GLN A 60 23.39 2.59 37.35
N SER A 61 22.12 2.97 37.24
CA SER A 61 21.64 4.34 37.29
C SER A 61 20.43 4.44 38.25
N GLU A 62 19.32 5.05 37.85
CA GLU A 62 18.16 5.29 38.72
C GLU A 62 17.10 4.16 38.69
N GLY A 63 17.40 3.03 38.02
CA GLY A 63 16.49 1.89 37.90
C GLY A 63 15.39 2.12 36.85
N GLY A 64 14.14 1.85 37.24
CA GLY A 64 12.97 1.91 36.35
C GLY A 64 11.67 1.59 37.08
N ILE A 65 10.59 1.35 36.34
CA ILE A 65 9.25 1.07 36.89
C ILE A 65 8.87 -0.38 36.60
N LYS A 66 8.50 -1.15 37.63
CA LYS A 66 8.04 -2.54 37.46
C LYS A 66 6.95 -2.95 38.46
N GLY A 67 5.81 -3.44 38.00
CA GLY A 67 4.77 -4.02 38.84
C GLY A 67 3.35 -3.77 38.33
N ASP A 68 2.39 -4.29 39.07
CA ASP A 68 0.96 -4.23 38.71
C ASP A 68 0.30 -2.92 39.17
N VAL A 69 -0.54 -2.39 38.30
CA VAL A 69 -1.31 -1.17 38.51
C VAL A 69 -2.77 -1.47 38.18
N ASP A 70 -3.68 -1.30 39.14
CA ASP A 70 -5.12 -1.40 38.87
C ASP A 70 -5.64 -0.04 38.38
N VAL A 71 -6.35 -0.06 37.25
CA VAL A 71 -7.04 1.09 36.67
C VAL A 71 -8.52 0.96 37.00
N CYS A 72 -9.06 1.90 37.77
CA CYS A 72 -10.46 1.89 38.19
C CYS A 72 -11.13 3.16 37.67
N MET A 73 -12.09 3.06 36.76
CA MET A 73 -12.72 4.20 36.10
C MET A 73 -13.78 4.88 36.95
N GLY A 74 -14.23 4.26 38.03
CA GLY A 74 -15.24 4.83 38.91
C GLY A 74 -16.66 4.57 38.45
N ALA A 75 -16.92 3.47 37.73
CA ALA A 75 -18.27 3.09 37.34
C ALA A 75 -19.21 2.96 38.57
N PRO A 76 -20.53 3.18 38.43
CA PRO A 76 -21.49 3.01 39.52
C PRO A 76 -21.47 1.60 40.15
N THR A 77 -21.08 0.59 39.36
CA THR A 77 -20.97 -0.81 39.77
C THR A 77 -19.59 -1.20 40.31
N GLN A 78 -18.63 -0.27 40.37
CA GLN A 78 -17.26 -0.56 40.81
C GLN A 78 -17.24 -1.21 42.19
N LEU A 79 -16.46 -2.29 42.32
CA LEU A 79 -16.24 -3.02 43.56
C LEU A 79 -15.04 -2.44 44.32
N GLN A 80 -14.92 -2.79 45.61
CA GLN A 80 -13.72 -2.44 46.38
C GLN A 80 -12.49 -3.11 45.76
N ASN A 81 -11.40 -2.36 45.62
CA ASN A 81 -10.13 -2.91 45.13
C ASN A 81 -9.56 -3.92 46.12
N ASP A 82 -9.24 -5.12 45.65
CA ASP A 82 -8.78 -6.26 46.45
C ASP A 82 -7.45 -5.98 47.18
N TYR A 83 -6.52 -5.25 46.57
CA TYR A 83 -5.26 -4.88 47.22
C TYR A 83 -5.46 -3.86 48.32
N LEU A 84 -6.29 -2.85 48.09
CA LEU A 84 -6.59 -1.87 49.14
C LEU A 84 -7.31 -2.53 50.31
N VAL A 85 -8.26 -3.43 50.07
CA VAL A 85 -8.91 -4.22 51.13
C VAL A 85 -7.88 -5.04 51.90
N ALA A 86 -6.93 -5.68 51.21
CA ALA A 86 -5.87 -6.46 51.85
C ALA A 86 -4.88 -5.61 52.67
N LYS A 87 -4.67 -4.33 52.32
CA LYS A 87 -3.72 -3.44 53.02
C LYS A 87 -4.37 -2.56 54.09
N LEU A 88 -5.64 -2.18 53.93
CA LEU A 88 -6.32 -1.18 54.73
C LEU A 88 -7.55 -1.69 55.47
N ASP A 89 -8.04 -2.91 55.18
CA ASP A 89 -9.30 -3.54 55.65
C ASP A 89 -10.55 -3.33 54.77
N ALA A 90 -11.63 -4.05 55.08
CA ALA A 90 -12.87 -4.10 54.30
C ALA A 90 -13.80 -2.88 54.46
N ASN A 91 -13.47 -1.91 55.33
CA ASN A 91 -14.28 -0.70 55.54
C ASN A 91 -13.99 0.42 54.53
N ILE A 92 -13.06 0.20 53.60
CA ILE A 92 -12.71 1.17 52.55
C ILE A 92 -13.85 1.39 51.54
N SER A 93 -13.97 2.60 50.96
CA SER A 93 -14.93 2.83 49.87
C SER A 93 -14.53 2.09 48.59
N ALA A 94 -15.50 1.82 47.72
CA ALA A 94 -15.22 1.37 46.34
C ALA A 94 -14.83 2.53 45.40
N PHE A 95 -14.80 3.79 45.89
CA PHE A 95 -14.43 5.00 45.11
C PHE A 95 -15.21 5.18 43.80
N ARG A 96 -16.51 4.85 43.82
CA ARG A 96 -17.43 5.09 42.68
C ARG A 96 -17.51 6.57 42.35
N GLY A 97 -17.64 6.89 41.06
CA GLY A 97 -17.69 8.25 40.52
C GLY A 97 -16.34 8.96 40.44
N ILE A 98 -15.23 8.26 40.73
CA ILE A 98 -13.87 8.81 40.69
C ILE A 98 -12.94 7.82 39.98
N VAL A 99 -12.19 8.32 38.99
CA VAL A 99 -11.12 7.55 38.35
C VAL A 99 -9.95 7.45 39.32
N THR A 100 -9.55 6.23 39.68
CA THR A 100 -8.41 5.99 40.56
C THR A 100 -7.42 4.99 39.98
N ILE A 101 -6.13 5.22 40.24
CA ILE A 101 -5.02 4.33 39.87
C ILE A 101 -4.42 3.76 41.15
N VAL A 102 -4.31 2.43 41.25
CA VAL A 102 -3.79 1.73 42.43
C VAL A 102 -2.52 0.96 42.08
N LEU A 103 -1.38 1.41 42.62
CA LEU A 103 -0.10 0.73 42.51
C LEU A 103 -0.01 -0.39 43.54
N ARG A 104 0.18 -1.63 43.10
CA ARG A 104 0.29 -2.81 43.96
C ARG A 104 1.75 -3.11 44.31
N GLN A 105 2.33 -2.32 45.22
CA GLN A 105 3.76 -2.40 45.58
C GLN A 105 4.70 -2.32 44.37
N VAL A 106 4.42 -1.41 43.45
CA VAL A 106 5.21 -1.21 42.22
C VAL A 106 6.64 -0.77 42.57
N TYR A 107 7.63 -1.42 41.96
CA TYR A 107 9.04 -0.99 41.99
C TYR A 107 9.18 0.35 41.26
N LEU A 108 9.75 1.33 41.95
CA LEU A 108 9.88 2.72 41.47
C LEU A 108 11.33 3.13 41.14
N GLY A 109 12.26 2.17 41.16
CA GLY A 109 13.67 2.41 40.89
C GLY A 109 14.54 2.43 42.15
N THR A 110 15.73 3.00 41.99
CA THR A 110 16.75 3.10 43.05
C THR A 110 16.82 4.49 43.68
N SER A 111 16.01 5.44 43.19
CA SER A 111 15.92 6.79 43.71
C SER A 111 15.14 6.86 45.03
N ASN A 112 15.54 7.79 45.92
CA ASN A 112 14.94 7.99 47.25
C ASN A 112 13.72 8.94 47.26
N TYR A 113 13.28 9.44 46.11
CA TYR A 113 12.08 10.27 45.97
C TYR A 113 11.14 9.70 44.91
N ILE A 114 9.84 9.95 45.06
CA ILE A 114 8.82 9.55 44.08
C ILE A 114 8.91 10.52 42.89
N LYS A 115 9.24 10.01 41.71
CA LYS A 115 9.24 10.81 40.47
C LYS A 115 7.81 11.25 40.11
N PRO A 116 7.61 12.40 39.44
CA PRO A 116 6.27 12.85 39.03
C PRO A 116 5.58 11.81 38.13
N TRP A 117 4.31 11.51 38.43
CA TRP A 117 3.44 10.68 37.61
C TRP A 117 2.44 11.56 36.87
N GLU A 118 2.33 11.37 35.56
CA GLU A 118 1.38 12.03 34.68
C GLU A 118 0.52 10.97 34.00
N PHE A 119 -0.80 11.21 33.96
CA PHE A 119 -1.78 10.32 33.35
C PHE A 119 -2.49 11.03 32.22
N ARG A 120 -2.71 10.33 31.11
CA ARG A 120 -3.59 10.78 30.05
C ARG A 120 -4.82 9.89 30.01
N LEU A 121 -5.99 10.50 30.15
CA LEU A 121 -7.29 9.85 30.14
C LEU A 121 -8.09 10.34 28.94
N GLN A 122 -8.99 9.48 28.45
CA GLN A 122 -10.01 9.85 27.48
C GLN A 122 -11.40 9.73 28.12
N ARG A 123 -12.26 10.72 27.92
CA ARG A 123 -13.65 10.72 28.38
C ARG A 123 -14.53 11.41 27.35
N ILE A 124 -15.22 10.62 26.54
CA ILE A 124 -16.06 11.05 25.43
C ILE A 124 -17.36 10.23 25.40
N LEU A 125 -17.28 8.90 25.51
CA LEU A 125 -18.40 7.99 25.29
C LEU A 125 -19.23 7.67 26.53
N LYS A 126 -18.75 8.03 27.72
CA LYS A 126 -19.45 7.80 28.98
C LYS A 126 -19.86 9.10 29.67
N ARG A 127 -21.13 9.16 30.10
CA ARG A 127 -21.67 10.20 30.98
C ARG A 127 -21.27 9.94 32.43
N SER A 128 -21.40 10.94 33.31
CA SER A 128 -20.97 10.82 34.72
C SER A 128 -21.77 9.81 35.54
N ASP A 129 -22.96 9.42 35.08
CA ASP A 129 -23.77 8.35 35.69
C ASP A 129 -23.43 6.95 35.15
N GLY A 130 -22.46 6.84 34.22
CA GLY A 130 -22.06 5.60 33.57
C GLY A 130 -22.93 5.16 32.39
N SER A 131 -23.96 5.92 32.03
CA SER A 131 -24.70 5.71 30.79
C SER A 131 -23.87 6.09 29.56
N ASP A 132 -24.28 5.57 28.39
CA ASP A 132 -23.65 5.93 27.13
C ASP A 132 -23.91 7.39 26.78
N GLN A 133 -22.95 8.00 26.09
CA GLN A 133 -23.07 9.37 25.61
C GLN A 133 -24.20 9.48 24.57
N TRP A 134 -24.85 10.65 24.53
CA TRP A 134 -25.80 10.94 23.44
C TRP A 134 -25.08 10.96 22.09
N TYR A 135 -25.70 10.36 21.07
CA TYR A 135 -25.18 10.34 19.70
C TYR A 135 -23.70 9.88 19.60
N PRO A 136 -23.37 8.68 20.12
CA PRO A 136 -22.00 8.22 20.31
C PRO A 136 -21.18 8.11 19.01
N GLU A 137 -21.84 7.81 17.88
CA GLU A 137 -21.25 7.71 16.55
C GLU A 137 -20.60 9.02 16.08
N LYS A 138 -21.01 10.18 16.63
CA LYS A 138 -20.44 11.51 16.32
C LYS A 138 -19.74 12.17 17.49
N ALA A 139 -19.64 11.49 18.65
CA ALA A 139 -19.07 12.06 19.86
C ALA A 139 -17.53 12.17 19.80
N LYS A 140 -16.87 11.17 19.17
CA LYS A 140 -15.42 11.12 18.98
C LYS A 140 -15.03 11.79 17.67
N ILE A 141 -14.22 12.83 17.72
CA ILE A 141 -13.59 13.44 16.54
C ILE A 141 -12.09 13.16 16.61
N GLN A 142 -11.50 12.68 15.52
CA GLN A 142 -10.08 12.32 15.48
C GLN A 142 -9.19 13.54 15.75
N ALA A 143 -8.20 13.40 16.63
CA ALA A 143 -7.18 14.43 16.85
C ALA A 143 -6.01 14.28 15.85
N GLU A 144 -5.54 15.38 15.24
CA GLU A 144 -4.42 15.42 14.29
C GLU A 144 -3.09 14.93 14.91
N ALA A 145 -2.94 15.08 16.23
CA ALA A 145 -1.80 14.56 16.98
C ALA A 145 -2.11 13.16 17.54
N THR A 146 -2.22 12.16 16.66
CA THR A 146 -1.96 10.78 17.08
C THR A 146 -0.49 10.74 17.47
N SER A 147 -0.13 10.42 18.71
CA SER A 147 1.25 9.97 18.94
C SER A 147 1.34 8.56 18.39
N THR A 148 1.35 8.44 17.07
CA THR A 148 1.75 7.23 16.39
C THR A 148 3.22 7.12 16.66
N ASP A 149 3.58 6.22 17.58
CA ASP A 149 4.87 5.61 17.38
C ASP A 149 4.71 4.89 16.04
N ASP A 150 5.48 5.32 15.04
CA ASP A 150 5.55 4.61 13.78
C ASP A 150 5.83 3.14 14.06
N LEU A 151 5.30 2.24 13.24
CA LEU A 151 5.25 0.82 13.58
C LEU A 151 6.23 0.02 12.73
N ALA A 152 6.79 -1.02 13.33
CA ALA A 152 7.57 -2.03 12.64
C ALA A 152 6.98 -3.42 12.95
N PHE A 153 6.33 -4.02 11.96
CA PHE A 153 5.70 -5.32 12.08
C PHE A 153 6.56 -6.43 11.50
N TYR A 154 6.80 -7.46 12.30
CA TYR A 154 7.28 -8.75 11.83
C TYR A 154 6.13 -9.76 11.91
N VAL A 155 5.63 -10.21 10.76
CA VAL A 155 4.46 -11.08 10.65
C VAL A 155 4.91 -12.46 10.18
N ALA A 156 4.84 -13.46 11.05
CA ALA A 156 5.19 -14.85 10.78
C ALA A 156 3.92 -15.68 10.54
N LEU A 157 3.71 -16.09 9.28
CA LEU A 157 2.55 -16.85 8.81
C LEU A 157 2.94 -18.31 8.59
N ASP A 158 2.38 -19.21 9.40
CA ASP A 158 2.58 -20.65 9.23
C ASP A 158 1.93 -21.09 7.91
N THR A 159 2.67 -21.87 7.14
CA THR A 159 2.25 -22.46 5.86
C THR A 159 2.57 -23.96 5.83
N SER A 160 2.80 -24.60 6.97
CA SER A 160 3.11 -26.03 7.05
C SER A 160 1.98 -26.92 6.49
N SER A 161 2.25 -28.22 6.39
CA SER A 161 1.27 -29.19 5.87
C SER A 161 -0.04 -29.29 6.67
N SER A 162 -0.10 -28.78 7.90
CA SER A 162 -1.33 -28.69 8.68
C SER A 162 -2.20 -27.47 8.34
N ILE A 163 -1.59 -26.40 7.79
CA ILE A 163 -2.23 -25.17 7.34
C ILE A 163 -2.82 -25.36 5.94
N VAL A 164 -3.90 -26.11 5.84
CA VAL A 164 -4.61 -26.39 4.58
C VAL A 164 -6.06 -25.94 4.62
N GLY A 165 -6.67 -25.73 3.45
CA GLY A 165 -8.10 -25.42 3.33
C GLY A 165 -8.50 -24.19 4.14
N SER A 166 -9.47 -24.34 5.04
CA SER A 166 -9.97 -23.23 5.86
C SER A 166 -8.92 -22.63 6.80
N ARG A 167 -7.87 -23.37 7.18
CA ARG A 167 -6.76 -22.84 8.00
C ARG A 167 -5.87 -21.91 7.20
N LEU A 168 -5.48 -22.31 5.99
CA LEU A 168 -4.73 -21.45 5.08
C LEU A 168 -5.53 -20.18 4.75
N GLN A 169 -6.84 -20.31 4.56
CA GLN A 169 -7.72 -19.16 4.34
C GLN A 169 -7.82 -18.24 5.57
N ALA A 170 -7.77 -18.80 6.79
CA ALA A 170 -7.70 -17.99 8.02
C ALA A 170 -6.35 -17.27 8.18
N VAL A 171 -5.24 -17.93 7.86
CA VAL A 171 -3.90 -17.30 7.84
C VAL A 171 -3.84 -16.14 6.83
N LYS A 172 -4.37 -16.35 5.62
CA LYS A 172 -4.49 -15.28 4.61
C LYS A 172 -5.39 -14.14 5.08
N ALA A 173 -6.54 -14.44 5.68
CA ALA A 173 -7.44 -13.42 6.22
C ALA A 173 -6.77 -12.60 7.33
N ALA A 174 -5.99 -13.22 8.21
CA ALA A 174 -5.22 -12.51 9.23
C ALA A 174 -4.18 -11.56 8.60
N ALA A 175 -3.47 -12.01 7.56
CA ALA A 175 -2.50 -11.17 6.84
C ALA A 175 -3.16 -10.02 6.08
N LEU A 176 -4.32 -10.24 5.45
CA LEU A 176 -5.09 -9.21 4.75
C LEU A 176 -5.72 -8.18 5.71
N PHE A 177 -6.07 -8.57 6.93
CA PHE A 177 -6.50 -7.62 7.96
C PHE A 177 -5.40 -6.58 8.25
N ILE A 178 -4.13 -7.01 8.28
CA ILE A 178 -2.99 -6.12 8.50
C ILE A 178 -2.84 -5.12 7.34
N THR A 179 -3.00 -5.58 6.08
CA THR A 179 -2.89 -4.70 4.91
C THR A 179 -4.05 -3.70 4.83
N ASP A 180 -5.28 -4.14 5.07
CA ASP A 180 -6.47 -3.26 5.12
C ASP A 180 -6.36 -2.21 6.24
N TRP A 181 -5.83 -2.62 7.40
CA TRP A 181 -5.55 -1.69 8.48
C TRP A 181 -4.55 -0.62 8.05
N MET A 182 -3.42 -0.99 7.44
CA MET A 182 -2.41 -0.03 6.98
C MET A 182 -3.00 0.97 5.96
N ARG A 183 -3.87 0.53 5.05
CA ARG A 183 -4.55 1.42 4.08
C ARG A 183 -5.49 2.41 4.74
N THR A 184 -6.21 1.96 5.76
CA THR A 184 -7.17 2.81 6.48
C THR A 184 -6.48 3.81 7.41
N ASN A 185 -5.24 3.53 7.82
CA ASN A 185 -4.52 4.23 8.88
C ASN A 185 -3.25 4.92 8.34
N THR A 186 -3.39 5.78 7.32
CA THR A 186 -2.26 6.42 6.61
C THR A 186 -1.46 7.44 7.44
N ASP A 187 -1.93 7.80 8.63
CA ASP A 187 -1.23 8.66 9.58
C ASP A 187 -0.12 7.95 10.38
N VAL A 188 0.02 6.62 10.20
CA VAL A 188 1.08 5.81 10.81
C VAL A 188 2.06 5.40 9.72
N LYS A 189 3.37 5.54 9.95
CA LYS A 189 4.37 5.02 9.02
C LYS A 189 4.77 3.60 9.42
N TYR A 190 4.58 2.67 8.51
CA TYR A 190 4.88 1.25 8.74
C TYR A 190 6.22 0.86 8.13
N ASP A 191 6.97 0.04 8.86
CA ASP A 191 7.91 -0.93 8.29
C ASP A 191 7.31 -2.31 8.50
N VAL A 192 7.43 -3.20 7.51
CA VAL A 192 6.84 -4.53 7.61
C VAL A 192 7.77 -5.58 7.06
N ARG A 193 7.76 -6.76 7.69
CA ARG A 193 8.30 -7.99 7.14
C ARG A 193 7.29 -9.11 7.32
N PHE A 194 6.78 -9.62 6.22
CA PHE A 194 5.92 -10.78 6.19
C PHE A 194 6.76 -12.01 5.85
N VAL A 195 6.60 -13.08 6.61
CA VAL A 195 7.38 -14.32 6.49
C VAL A 195 6.43 -15.49 6.47
N SER A 196 6.41 -16.26 5.38
CA SER A 196 5.74 -17.56 5.33
C SER A 196 6.73 -18.66 5.70
N TRP A 197 6.37 -19.55 6.61
CA TRP A 197 7.31 -20.55 7.15
C TRP A 197 6.68 -21.93 7.35
N SER A 198 7.53 -22.96 7.51
CA SER A 198 7.18 -24.31 8.00
C SER A 198 8.40 -24.93 8.72
N ASP A 199 9.07 -25.93 8.15
CA ASP A 199 10.39 -26.45 8.57
C ASP A 199 11.54 -25.44 8.40
N SER A 200 11.33 -24.47 7.51
CA SER A 200 12.23 -23.41 7.06
C SER A 200 11.38 -22.22 6.58
N VAL A 201 12.00 -21.04 6.41
CA VAL A 201 11.35 -19.91 5.74
C VAL A 201 11.09 -20.28 4.28
N LYS A 202 9.84 -20.16 3.83
CA LYS A 202 9.43 -20.45 2.44
C LYS A 202 9.50 -19.24 1.54
N SER A 203 9.13 -18.09 2.06
CA SER A 203 9.17 -16.80 1.38
C SER A 203 9.06 -15.70 2.41
N SER A 204 9.58 -14.53 2.08
CA SER A 204 9.37 -13.31 2.88
C SER A 204 9.34 -12.08 1.99
N LYS A 205 8.55 -11.07 2.37
CA LYS A 205 8.55 -9.72 1.78
C LYS A 205 8.85 -8.70 2.87
N GLN A 206 9.73 -7.75 2.58
CA GLN A 206 10.05 -6.66 3.49
C GLN A 206 9.88 -5.32 2.78
N TYR A 207 9.24 -4.37 3.47
CA TYR A 207 9.12 -2.99 3.01
C TYR A 207 9.41 -2.04 4.18
N ARG A 208 10.09 -0.94 3.87
CA ARG A 208 10.37 0.16 4.79
C ARG A 208 9.59 1.38 4.33
N LYS A 209 9.07 2.18 5.25
CA LYS A 209 8.24 3.36 4.92
C LYS A 209 7.14 2.98 3.91
N VAL A 210 6.35 1.96 4.25
CA VAL A 210 5.36 1.31 3.37
C VAL A 210 4.49 2.32 2.64
N THR A 211 4.41 2.16 1.32
CA THR A 211 3.55 2.93 0.41
C THR A 211 2.33 2.10 -0.02
N SER A 212 1.34 2.73 -0.65
CA SER A 212 0.17 2.02 -1.22
C SER A 212 0.57 0.86 -2.14
N ASP A 213 1.59 1.08 -2.97
CA ASP A 213 2.06 0.11 -3.97
C ASP A 213 2.75 -1.09 -3.28
N ASN A 214 3.43 -0.84 -2.15
CA ASN A 214 3.97 -1.92 -1.33
C ASN A 214 2.86 -2.76 -0.71
N ILE A 215 1.75 -2.13 -0.30
CA ILE A 215 0.59 -2.85 0.23
C ILE A 215 -0.07 -3.70 -0.87
N ASP A 216 -0.25 -3.16 -2.09
CA ASP A 216 -0.74 -3.93 -3.24
C ASP A 216 0.14 -5.16 -3.49
N SER A 217 1.46 -4.98 -3.45
CA SER A 217 2.43 -6.06 -3.62
C SER A 217 2.38 -7.11 -2.51
N LEU A 218 2.09 -6.71 -1.27
CA LEU A 218 1.88 -7.64 -0.16
C LEU A 218 0.58 -8.43 -0.32
N GLU A 219 -0.51 -7.81 -0.75
CA GLU A 219 -1.81 -8.47 -0.93
C GLU A 219 -1.74 -9.55 -2.03
N VAL A 220 -1.04 -9.27 -3.13
CA VAL A 220 -0.73 -10.28 -4.16
C VAL A 220 0.07 -11.43 -3.55
N TRP A 221 1.16 -11.12 -2.83
CA TRP A 221 2.00 -12.14 -2.20
C TRP A 221 1.23 -12.99 -1.17
N ILE A 222 0.34 -12.39 -0.38
CA ILE A 222 -0.55 -13.09 0.56
C ILE A 222 -1.53 -14.00 -0.20
N GLY A 223 -2.10 -13.51 -1.30
CA GLY A 223 -2.97 -14.25 -2.19
C GLY A 223 -2.32 -15.51 -2.74
N ASP A 224 -1.03 -15.45 -3.03
CA ASP A 224 -0.23 -16.53 -3.61
C ASP A 224 0.28 -17.56 -2.58
N LEU A 225 0.11 -17.33 -1.27
CA LEU A 225 0.56 -18.29 -0.25
C LEU A 225 -0.08 -19.66 -0.42
N THR A 226 0.74 -20.71 -0.37
CA THR A 226 0.30 -22.11 -0.44
C THR A 226 0.85 -22.88 0.74
N SER A 227 0.10 -23.90 1.18
CA SER A 227 0.56 -24.86 2.19
C SER A 227 1.70 -25.74 1.65
N GLY A 228 2.78 -25.90 2.40
CA GLY A 228 3.91 -26.77 2.06
C GLY A 228 4.91 -26.94 3.21
N GLY A 229 5.62 -28.07 3.24
CA GLY A 229 6.60 -28.41 4.29
C GLY A 229 6.07 -29.39 5.33
N LEU A 230 6.95 -30.26 5.84
CA LEU A 230 6.58 -31.44 6.62
C LEU A 230 6.63 -31.25 8.15
N SER A 231 6.92 -30.04 8.64
CA SER A 231 6.98 -29.74 10.09
C SER A 231 6.75 -28.26 10.37
N THR A 232 6.36 -27.93 11.60
CA THR A 232 6.22 -26.55 12.11
C THR A 232 7.44 -26.21 12.99
N ASN A 233 8.35 -25.37 12.50
CA ASN A 233 9.54 -24.93 13.24
C ASN A 233 9.44 -23.44 13.64
N PHE A 234 9.16 -23.16 14.91
CA PHE A 234 9.02 -21.79 15.42
C PHE A 234 10.35 -21.00 15.41
N GLY A 235 11.50 -21.68 15.45
CA GLY A 235 12.80 -21.04 15.28
C GLY A 235 12.95 -20.48 13.87
N ALA A 236 12.44 -21.19 12.85
CA ALA A 236 12.38 -20.68 11.48
C ALA A 236 11.43 -19.47 11.36
N ALA A 237 10.31 -19.48 12.09
CA ALA A 237 9.32 -18.41 12.11
C ALA A 237 9.95 -17.05 12.47
N LEU A 238 10.82 -17.03 13.49
CA LEU A 238 11.43 -15.80 14.01
C LEU A 238 12.89 -15.58 13.56
N SER A 239 13.45 -16.46 12.73
CA SER A 239 14.86 -16.42 12.30
C SER A 239 15.30 -15.13 11.61
N GLN A 240 14.36 -14.33 11.08
CA GLN A 240 14.65 -13.08 10.39
C GLN A 240 14.26 -11.83 11.22
N ALA A 241 13.74 -12.03 12.44
CA ALA A 241 13.21 -10.93 13.26
C ALA A 241 14.31 -9.99 13.77
N GLU A 242 15.44 -10.54 14.23
CA GLU A 242 16.58 -9.75 14.73
C GLU A 242 17.14 -8.83 13.64
N ALA A 243 17.52 -9.37 12.48
CA ALA A 243 18.02 -8.60 11.35
C ALA A 243 16.99 -7.57 10.83
N PHE A 244 15.69 -7.88 10.89
CA PHE A 244 14.64 -6.91 10.54
C PHE A 244 14.59 -5.75 11.54
N PHE A 245 14.58 -6.03 12.84
CA PHE A 245 14.46 -5.00 13.85
C PHE A 245 15.73 -4.15 14.00
N GLU A 246 16.92 -4.71 13.79
CA GLU A 246 18.17 -3.95 13.71
C GLU A 246 18.15 -2.90 12.59
N GLY A 247 17.55 -3.21 11.44
CA GLY A 247 17.41 -2.28 10.32
C GLY A 247 16.24 -1.30 10.42
N THR A 248 15.53 -1.25 11.55
CA THR A 248 14.36 -0.37 11.77
C THR A 248 14.78 0.90 12.52
N ASP A 249 14.14 2.04 12.26
CA ASP A 249 14.30 3.22 13.11
C ASP A 249 13.97 2.86 14.59
N PRO A 250 14.91 3.05 15.53
CA PRO A 250 14.74 2.67 16.93
C PRO A 250 13.63 3.44 17.66
N LYS A 251 13.08 4.50 17.05
CA LYS A 251 11.89 5.21 17.55
C LYS A 251 10.59 4.48 17.20
N LYS A 252 10.59 3.56 16.23
CA LYS A 252 9.42 2.77 15.88
C LYS A 252 9.14 1.72 16.93
N THR A 253 7.86 1.47 17.20
CA THR A 253 7.49 0.35 18.06
C THR A 253 7.57 -0.94 17.27
N GLN A 254 8.36 -1.86 17.81
CA GLN A 254 8.57 -3.19 17.28
C GLN A 254 7.47 -4.14 17.76
N VAL A 255 6.84 -4.84 16.82
CA VAL A 255 5.76 -5.80 17.08
C VAL A 255 5.97 -7.06 16.26
N ILE A 256 5.89 -8.21 16.90
CA ILE A 256 5.88 -9.53 16.26
C ILE A 256 4.43 -10.06 16.29
N ILE A 257 3.99 -10.62 15.17
CA ILE A 257 2.70 -11.29 15.02
C ILE A 257 2.97 -12.69 14.51
N VAL A 258 2.56 -13.72 15.24
CA VAL A 258 2.72 -15.13 14.83
C VAL A 258 1.34 -15.76 14.62
N VAL A 259 1.09 -16.29 13.42
CA VAL A 259 -0.16 -16.99 13.10
C VAL A 259 0.15 -18.44 12.75
N SER A 260 -0.33 -19.39 13.55
CA SER A 260 -0.16 -20.84 13.34
C SER A 260 -1.35 -21.62 13.89
N ASP A 261 -1.58 -22.87 13.49
CA ASP A 261 -2.62 -23.71 14.08
C ASP A 261 -2.15 -24.45 15.36
N ASN A 262 -0.86 -24.36 15.68
CA ASN A 262 -0.20 -25.02 16.81
C ASN A 262 -0.37 -26.56 16.74
N ALA A 263 -0.38 -27.13 15.53
CA ALA A 263 -0.56 -28.56 15.31
C ALA A 263 0.73 -29.35 15.52
N ASN A 264 0.79 -30.18 16.57
CA ASN A 264 1.89 -31.12 16.80
C ASN A 264 1.46 -32.54 16.45
N THR A 265 1.68 -32.95 15.20
CA THR A 265 1.28 -34.28 14.71
C THR A 265 2.48 -35.06 14.16
N LEU A 266 2.33 -36.38 13.98
CA LEU A 266 3.37 -37.20 13.34
C LEU A 266 3.67 -36.77 11.89
N ALA A 267 2.70 -36.13 11.22
CA ALA A 267 2.84 -35.62 9.85
C ALA A 267 3.33 -34.16 9.80
N ASP A 268 3.32 -33.46 10.94
CA ASP A 268 3.70 -32.06 11.10
C ASP A 268 4.17 -31.81 12.56
N PRO A 269 5.39 -32.21 12.92
CA PRO A 269 5.88 -32.09 14.30
C PRO A 269 6.29 -30.64 14.62
N ILE A 270 6.02 -30.19 15.85
CA ILE A 270 6.50 -28.89 16.34
C ILE A 270 7.97 -28.98 16.79
N SER A 271 8.78 -28.00 16.39
CA SER A 271 10.18 -27.84 16.81
C SER A 271 10.58 -26.36 16.91
N GLY A 272 11.79 -26.06 17.41
CA GLY A 272 12.36 -24.71 17.44
C GLY A 272 11.75 -23.70 18.41
N VAL A 273 10.89 -24.14 19.34
CA VAL A 273 10.23 -23.24 20.32
C VAL A 273 11.26 -22.55 21.23
N SER A 274 12.30 -23.26 21.68
CA SER A 274 13.36 -22.66 22.51
C SER A 274 14.13 -21.57 21.76
N ASP A 275 14.47 -21.82 20.49
CA ASP A 275 15.22 -20.88 19.66
C ASP A 275 14.41 -19.60 19.41
N ALA A 276 13.09 -19.74 19.23
CA ALA A 276 12.16 -18.62 19.10
C ALA A 276 12.06 -17.80 20.39
N VAL A 277 12.00 -18.44 21.57
CA VAL A 277 12.03 -17.74 22.87
C VAL A 277 13.35 -17.00 23.07
N ASP A 278 14.49 -17.63 22.77
CA ASP A 278 15.80 -17.00 22.87
C ASP A 278 15.90 -15.75 21.95
N THR A 279 15.30 -15.81 20.76
CA THR A 279 15.20 -14.67 19.83
C THR A 279 14.37 -13.53 20.42
N ILE A 280 13.21 -13.82 21.00
CA ILE A 280 12.34 -12.82 21.64
C ILE A 280 13.06 -12.16 22.83
N ASP A 281 13.73 -12.96 23.66
CA ASP A 281 14.47 -12.47 24.83
C ASP A 281 15.66 -11.57 24.43
N ALA A 282 16.32 -11.86 23.30
CA ALA A 282 17.39 -11.05 22.75
C ALA A 282 16.90 -9.67 22.26
N LEU A 283 15.72 -9.62 21.63
CA LEU A 283 15.10 -8.38 21.14
C LEU A 283 14.65 -7.41 22.27
N GLY A 284 14.31 -7.93 23.45
CA GLY A 284 14.03 -7.09 24.63
C GLY A 284 12.62 -6.47 24.68
N ASP A 285 12.47 -5.17 24.35
CA ASP A 285 11.20 -4.39 24.50
C ASP A 285 10.26 -4.60 23.28
N VAL A 286 10.10 -5.84 22.81
CA VAL A 286 9.23 -6.22 21.67
C VAL A 286 7.92 -6.85 22.16
N GLN A 287 6.79 -6.42 21.60
CA GLN A 287 5.48 -7.05 21.85
C GLN A 287 5.28 -8.21 20.87
N VAL A 288 4.86 -9.37 21.38
CA VAL A 288 4.67 -10.59 20.60
C VAL A 288 3.22 -11.06 20.74
N PHE A 289 2.44 -10.85 19.69
CA PHE A 289 1.06 -11.31 19.57
C PHE A 289 1.03 -12.65 18.84
N CYS A 290 0.31 -13.61 19.38
CA CYS A 290 0.10 -14.91 18.74
C CYS A 290 -1.36 -15.08 18.35
N TYR A 291 -1.64 -15.82 17.29
CA TYR A 291 -2.99 -16.13 16.84
C TYR A 291 -3.09 -17.56 16.31
N ARG A 292 -4.21 -18.22 16.61
CA ARG A 292 -4.46 -19.61 16.24
C ARG A 292 -5.36 -19.76 15.02
N ALA A 293 -4.90 -20.45 13.98
CA ALA A 293 -5.72 -20.74 12.79
C ALA A 293 -6.51 -22.07 12.92
N PHE A 294 -7.77 -22.02 13.39
CA PHE A 294 -8.81 -23.08 13.47
C PHE A 294 -8.43 -24.58 13.73
N GLY A 295 -9.04 -25.21 14.76
CA GLY A 295 -9.22 -26.67 14.87
C GLY A 295 -10.06 -27.08 16.09
N VAL A 296 -11.09 -27.93 15.92
CA VAL A 296 -11.93 -28.43 17.03
C VAL A 296 -11.06 -29.21 18.03
N GLY A 297 -11.17 -28.86 19.31
CA GLY A 297 -10.29 -29.29 20.39
C GLY A 297 -10.14 -30.80 20.58
N GLY A 298 -8.88 -31.24 20.66
CA GLY A 298 -8.47 -32.43 21.40
C GLY A 298 -7.52 -32.01 22.51
N SER A 299 -7.70 -32.54 23.72
CA SER A 299 -7.06 -32.11 24.98
C SER A 299 -5.56 -32.46 25.12
N ALA A 300 -4.77 -32.39 24.05
CA ALA A 300 -3.36 -32.78 24.03
C ALA A 300 -2.48 -31.81 23.21
N TRP A 301 -2.76 -30.51 23.24
CA TRP A 301 -1.95 -29.52 22.55
C TRP A 301 -0.69 -29.16 23.35
N THR A 302 0.41 -28.95 22.64
CA THR A 302 1.63 -28.35 23.17
C THR A 302 1.48 -26.82 23.22
N ASN A 303 1.92 -26.20 24.31
CA ASN A 303 1.75 -24.77 24.58
C ASN A 303 2.76 -23.87 23.83
N ALA A 304 3.01 -24.09 22.54
CA ALA A 304 4.07 -23.38 21.83
C ALA A 304 3.74 -21.90 21.60
N LEU A 305 2.54 -21.58 21.12
CA LEU A 305 2.12 -20.18 20.94
C LEU A 305 2.01 -19.44 22.28
N GLU A 306 1.53 -20.11 23.33
CA GLU A 306 1.43 -19.57 24.70
C GLU A 306 2.80 -19.32 25.35
N GLN A 307 3.87 -19.95 24.86
CA GLN A 307 5.24 -19.68 25.32
C GLN A 307 5.87 -18.47 24.62
N LEU A 308 5.40 -18.12 23.43
CA LEU A 308 5.91 -17.00 22.63
C LEU A 308 5.12 -15.71 22.91
N ASP A 309 3.82 -15.84 23.19
CA ASP A 309 2.93 -14.72 23.48
C ASP A 309 3.32 -14.01 24.79
N ASN A 310 3.66 -12.73 24.68
CA ASN A 310 4.00 -11.87 25.82
C ASN A 310 2.99 -10.73 26.04
N THR A 311 1.84 -10.78 25.35
CA THR A 311 0.78 -9.77 25.33
C THR A 311 -0.54 -10.26 25.93
N PRO A 312 -0.59 -10.83 27.16
CA PRO A 312 -1.75 -11.54 27.69
C PRO A 312 -3.05 -10.73 27.84
N GLN A 313 -3.01 -9.43 27.55
CA GLN A 313 -4.17 -8.54 27.49
C GLN A 313 -5.03 -8.77 26.24
N ASP A 314 -4.48 -9.31 25.14
CA ASP A 314 -5.21 -9.64 23.92
C ASP A 314 -5.99 -10.97 24.02
N ASN A 315 -5.65 -11.78 25.03
CA ASN A 315 -6.23 -13.10 25.32
C ASN A 315 -7.68 -13.06 25.84
N HIS A 316 -8.45 -11.99 25.57
CA HIS A 316 -9.88 -11.90 25.89
C HIS A 316 -10.74 -11.04 24.93
N ALA A 317 -11.91 -11.62 24.59
CA ALA A 317 -13.14 -11.05 24.04
C ALA A 317 -13.30 -10.92 22.51
N SER A 318 -13.37 -12.06 21.79
CA SER A 318 -14.32 -12.14 20.68
C SER A 318 -15.66 -12.64 21.26
N GLY A 319 -16.74 -11.88 21.07
CA GLY A 319 -18.05 -12.10 21.69
C GLY A 319 -18.84 -13.34 21.19
N SER A 320 -18.16 -14.44 20.86
CA SER A 320 -18.80 -15.68 20.44
C SER A 320 -18.90 -16.63 21.62
N ALA A 321 -20.12 -16.81 22.13
CA ALA A 321 -20.39 -17.72 23.23
C ALA A 321 -20.00 -19.17 22.87
N GLY A 322 -18.84 -19.63 23.37
CA GLY A 322 -18.58 -21.06 23.53
C GLY A 322 -17.16 -21.57 23.26
N ASP A 323 -16.08 -20.98 23.81
CA ASP A 323 -14.85 -21.74 24.17
C ASP A 323 -13.86 -20.97 25.10
N ASP A 324 -14.35 -20.01 25.91
CA ASP A 324 -13.45 -19.14 26.68
C ASP A 324 -12.90 -19.83 27.93
N THR A 325 -11.72 -20.43 27.82
CA THR A 325 -10.84 -20.66 28.98
C THR A 325 -9.88 -19.48 29.11
N PRO A 326 -9.89 -18.72 30.23
CA PRO A 326 -8.97 -17.59 30.41
C PRO A 326 -7.50 -18.01 30.26
N GLY A 327 -6.74 -17.31 29.40
CA GLY A 327 -5.30 -17.52 29.21
C GLY A 327 -4.86 -18.35 27.99
N GLU A 328 -5.71 -18.49 26.98
CA GLU A 328 -5.37 -19.12 25.70
C GLU A 328 -5.24 -18.08 24.56
N VAL A 329 -4.38 -18.37 23.59
CA VAL A 329 -4.09 -17.51 22.42
C VAL A 329 -5.34 -17.35 21.53
N PRO A 330 -5.68 -16.15 21.00
CA PRO A 330 -6.92 -15.91 20.28
C PRO A 330 -7.01 -16.68 18.96
N ILE A 331 -8.23 -17.06 18.56
CA ILE A 331 -8.48 -17.84 17.33
C ILE A 331 -8.86 -16.91 16.17
N VAL A 332 -8.24 -17.11 15.00
CA VAL A 332 -8.60 -16.44 13.74
C VAL A 332 -9.37 -17.37 12.80
N HIS A 333 -10.38 -16.81 12.12
CA HIS A 333 -11.25 -17.53 11.18
C HIS A 333 -11.29 -16.85 9.81
N PHE A 334 -11.58 -17.65 8.77
CA PHE A 334 -11.86 -17.11 7.44
C PHE A 334 -13.11 -16.21 7.47
N GLY A 335 -12.99 -14.98 6.98
CA GLY A 335 -14.06 -13.99 6.89
C GLY A 335 -14.31 -13.14 8.15
N SER A 336 -13.57 -13.36 9.23
CA SER A 336 -13.67 -12.59 10.49
C SER A 336 -12.37 -12.71 11.29
N ALA A 337 -11.22 -12.43 10.67
CA ALA A 337 -9.96 -12.30 11.39
C ALA A 337 -9.92 -10.91 12.05
N ASP A 338 -9.83 -10.86 13.38
CA ASP A 338 -9.66 -9.60 14.13
C ASP A 338 -8.28 -9.60 14.77
N LEU A 339 -7.39 -8.77 14.23
CA LEU A 339 -6.04 -8.53 14.77
C LEU A 339 -5.94 -7.09 15.30
N SER A 340 -7.07 -6.45 15.62
CA SER A 340 -7.09 -5.04 16.06
C SER A 340 -6.15 -4.79 17.23
N ALA A 341 -6.05 -5.71 18.19
CA ALA A 341 -5.10 -5.62 19.31
C ALA A 341 -3.62 -5.58 18.87
N ALA A 342 -3.23 -6.38 17.87
CA ALA A 342 -1.88 -6.35 17.32
C ALA A 342 -1.62 -5.11 16.42
N MET A 343 -2.67 -4.57 15.80
CA MET A 343 -2.61 -3.36 14.95
C MET A 343 -2.66 -2.06 15.74
N THR A 344 -3.26 -2.09 16.92
CA THR A 344 -3.14 -1.08 17.97
C THR A 344 -2.40 -1.69 19.15
N PRO A 345 -1.11 -2.06 18.98
CA PRO A 345 -0.33 -2.48 20.12
C PRO A 345 -0.42 -1.36 21.15
N SER A 346 -0.13 -1.65 22.41
CA SER A 346 -0.15 -0.64 23.48
C SER A 346 0.63 0.65 23.14
N ALA A 347 1.44 0.66 22.08
CA ALA A 347 2.12 1.80 21.50
C ALA A 347 1.38 2.65 20.43
N VAL A 348 0.27 2.24 19.81
CA VAL A 348 -0.52 3.12 18.91
C VAL A 348 -1.74 3.62 19.64
N ILE A 349 -1.74 4.90 19.97
CA ILE A 349 -2.88 5.55 20.62
C ILE A 349 -3.42 6.63 19.72
N ARG A 350 -4.62 6.37 19.21
CA ARG A 350 -5.48 7.39 18.61
C ARG A 350 -6.11 8.20 19.72
N TYR A 351 -5.71 9.46 19.75
CA TYR A 351 -6.35 10.42 20.62
C TYR A 351 -7.58 10.98 19.92
N TYR A 352 -8.68 11.03 20.65
CA TYR A 352 -9.89 11.69 20.19
C TYR A 352 -10.13 12.97 20.98
N ASP A 353 -10.68 13.95 20.29
CA ASP A 353 -11.26 15.16 20.86
C ASP A 353 -12.78 14.98 20.93
N MET A 354 -13.43 15.65 21.90
CA MET A 354 -14.87 15.55 22.06
C MET A 354 -15.58 16.53 21.14
N ASN A 355 -16.68 16.07 20.53
CA ASN A 355 -17.53 16.93 19.72
C ASN A 355 -18.13 18.07 20.58
N PRO A 356 -18.00 19.34 20.18
CA PRO A 356 -18.47 20.49 20.96
C PRO A 356 -19.97 20.49 21.26
N ALA A 357 -20.80 19.92 20.39
CA ALA A 357 -22.24 19.78 20.64
C ALA A 357 -22.51 18.89 21.86
N HIS A 358 -21.74 17.80 22.01
CA HIS A 358 -21.80 16.89 23.14
C HIS A 358 -21.30 17.55 24.42
N ILE A 359 -20.21 18.33 24.36
CA ILE A 359 -19.70 19.12 25.49
C ILE A 359 -20.80 20.03 26.05
N ILE A 360 -21.43 20.82 25.16
CA ILE A 360 -22.49 21.77 25.55
C ILE A 360 -23.71 21.03 26.09
N ARG A 361 -24.16 19.96 25.42
CA ARG A 361 -25.32 19.19 25.86
C ARG A 361 -25.10 18.60 27.25
N GLU A 362 -23.93 18.03 27.51
CA GLU A 362 -23.62 17.45 28.82
C GLU A 362 -23.61 18.50 29.93
N CYS A 363 -23.08 19.70 29.66
CA CYS A 363 -23.15 20.83 30.61
C CYS A 363 -24.60 21.20 30.96
N LEU A 364 -25.54 21.08 30.02
CA LEU A 364 -26.95 21.37 30.24
C LEU A 364 -27.66 20.23 30.98
N THR A 365 -27.38 18.96 30.64
CA THR A 365 -28.19 17.82 31.09
C THR A 365 -27.63 17.09 32.32
N ASP A 366 -26.33 17.17 32.61
CA ASP A 366 -25.76 16.43 33.74
C ASP A 366 -26.32 16.92 35.08
N ALA A 367 -26.82 15.99 35.90
CA ALA A 367 -27.49 16.29 37.17
C ALA A 367 -26.53 16.35 38.38
N VAL A 368 -25.28 15.91 38.23
CA VAL A 368 -24.29 15.82 39.30
C VAL A 368 -23.42 17.06 39.37
N TRP A 369 -23.02 17.60 38.22
CA TRP A 369 -22.17 18.80 38.13
C TRP A 369 -22.63 19.80 37.05
N GLY A 370 -23.53 19.40 36.14
CA GLY A 370 -24.12 20.28 35.13
C GLY A 370 -25.32 21.08 35.65
N MET A 371 -26.17 21.56 34.72
CA MET A 371 -27.39 22.32 35.04
C MET A 371 -28.60 21.43 35.36
N GLY A 372 -28.55 20.13 35.07
CA GLY A 372 -29.60 19.16 35.39
C GLY A 372 -30.91 19.31 34.60
N TYR A 373 -30.90 19.88 33.40
CA TYR A 373 -32.07 19.89 32.51
C TYR A 373 -32.37 18.49 31.97
N ASN A 374 -33.63 18.23 31.62
CA ASN A 374 -34.01 16.94 31.04
C ASN A 374 -33.66 16.91 29.55
N ASP A 375 -33.41 15.73 28.98
CA ASP A 375 -33.22 15.58 27.53
C ASP A 375 -34.42 16.13 26.72
N SER A 376 -35.63 16.17 27.29
CA SER A 376 -36.82 16.77 26.66
C SER A 376 -36.75 18.29 26.50
N ASP A 377 -35.92 18.96 27.30
CA ASP A 377 -35.70 20.40 27.27
C ASP A 377 -34.70 20.81 26.16
N ILE A 378 -34.08 19.82 25.50
CA ILE A 378 -33.12 20.00 24.40
C ILE A 378 -33.82 19.79 23.05
N ASP A 379 -33.49 20.63 22.07
CA ASP A 379 -33.86 20.42 20.67
C ASP A 379 -32.89 19.44 20.02
N ASP A 380 -33.27 18.16 20.05
CA ASP A 380 -32.44 17.06 19.58
C ASP A 380 -32.08 17.18 18.10
N ILE A 381 -32.98 17.73 17.26
CA ILE A 381 -32.74 17.90 15.82
C ILE A 381 -31.65 18.94 15.60
N ALA A 382 -31.74 20.09 16.29
CA ALA A 382 -30.75 21.16 16.15
C ALA A 382 -29.37 20.73 16.68
N PHE A 383 -29.33 20.04 17.82
CA PHE A 383 -28.08 19.51 18.37
C PHE A 383 -27.46 18.44 17.46
N THR A 384 -28.26 17.51 16.90
CA THR A 384 -27.77 16.48 15.97
C THR A 384 -27.16 17.11 14.72
N ALA A 385 -27.86 18.08 14.10
CA ALA A 385 -27.35 18.78 12.93
C ALA A 385 -26.01 19.52 13.19
N CYS A 386 -25.87 20.14 14.37
CA CYS A 386 -24.60 20.75 14.77
C CYS A 386 -23.51 19.70 15.02
N ALA A 387 -23.85 18.59 15.68
CA ALA A 387 -22.90 17.50 15.93
C ALA A 387 -22.36 16.92 14.60
N ASP A 388 -23.23 16.71 13.61
CA ASP A 388 -22.84 16.25 12.27
C ASP A 388 -21.95 17.25 11.54
N THR A 389 -22.28 18.54 11.65
CA THR A 389 -21.49 19.62 11.07
C THR A 389 -20.07 19.61 11.65
N PHE A 390 -19.94 19.63 12.99
CA PHE A 390 -18.63 19.64 13.65
C PHE A 390 -17.83 18.35 13.39
N TYR A 391 -18.50 17.21 13.32
CA TYR A 391 -17.85 15.93 12.99
C TYR A 391 -17.28 15.95 11.57
N THR A 392 -18.08 16.36 10.59
CA THR A 392 -17.67 16.47 9.18
C THR A 392 -16.52 17.47 9.00
N GLU A 393 -16.52 18.54 9.80
CA GLU A 393 -15.46 19.54 9.80
C GLU A 393 -14.19 19.11 10.53
N GLY A 394 -14.17 17.96 11.21
CA GLY A 394 -13.07 17.56 12.09
C GLY A 394 -12.88 18.50 13.30
N PHE A 395 -13.93 19.20 13.74
CA PHE A 395 -13.86 20.23 14.77
C PHE A 395 -14.06 19.63 16.17
N GLY A 396 -13.03 18.96 16.68
CA GLY A 396 -13.00 18.43 18.05
C GLY A 396 -12.36 19.39 19.05
N LEU A 397 -12.81 19.35 20.32
CA LEU A 397 -12.19 20.09 21.42
C LEU A 397 -11.75 19.18 22.56
N SER A 398 -10.60 19.49 23.16
CA SER A 398 -10.12 18.93 24.43
C SER A 398 -9.93 20.03 25.45
N LEU A 399 -10.91 20.16 26.34
CA LEU A 399 -10.90 21.17 27.41
C LEU A 399 -10.85 20.49 28.78
N ARG A 400 -10.16 21.12 29.73
CA ARG A 400 -10.22 20.71 31.14
C ARG A 400 -11.49 21.26 31.77
N TRP A 401 -12.30 20.40 32.37
CA TRP A 401 -13.53 20.81 33.05
C TRP A 401 -13.24 20.96 34.54
N SER A 402 -13.49 22.14 35.11
CA SER A 402 -13.24 22.43 36.51
C SER A 402 -14.50 22.97 37.18
N ARG A 403 -14.76 22.55 38.42
CA ARG A 403 -15.89 23.06 39.22
C ARG A 403 -15.70 24.49 39.73
N GLU A 404 -14.50 25.03 39.61
CA GLU A 404 -14.19 26.40 40.03
C GLU A 404 -14.66 27.45 38.99
N GLU A 405 -14.97 27.02 37.76
CA GLU A 405 -15.46 27.87 36.68
C GLU A 405 -16.99 27.79 36.57
N GLU A 406 -17.65 28.93 36.33
CA GLU A 406 -19.10 28.97 36.10
C GLU A 406 -19.43 28.30 34.75
N ILE A 407 -20.42 27.40 34.72
CA ILE A 407 -20.80 26.63 33.52
C ILE A 407 -21.08 27.54 32.32
N GLN A 408 -21.69 28.70 32.55
CA GLN A 408 -21.99 29.66 31.50
C GLN A 408 -20.73 30.23 30.85
N GLU A 409 -19.67 30.49 31.63
CA GLU A 409 -18.38 30.97 31.13
C GLU A 409 -17.69 29.87 30.30
N PHE A 410 -17.73 28.63 30.79
CA PHE A 410 -17.21 27.47 30.09
C PHE A 410 -17.93 27.23 28.75
N VAL A 411 -19.26 27.23 28.74
CA VAL A 411 -20.06 27.09 27.50
C VAL A 411 -19.79 28.24 26.54
N SER A 412 -19.63 29.47 27.04
CA SER A 412 -19.28 30.63 26.21
C SER A 412 -17.92 30.47 25.54
N THR A 413 -16.95 29.88 26.26
CA THR A 413 -15.64 29.52 25.71
C THR A 413 -15.81 28.52 24.57
N VAL A 414 -16.58 27.44 24.76
CA VAL A 414 -16.85 26.45 23.70
C VAL A 414 -17.51 27.08 22.47
N LEU A 415 -18.54 27.90 22.67
CA LEU A 415 -19.27 28.59 21.59
C LEU A 415 -18.34 29.51 20.77
N ALA A 416 -17.38 30.19 21.43
CA ALA A 416 -16.40 31.04 20.77
C ALA A 416 -15.38 30.27 19.91
N HIS A 417 -15.10 29.01 20.23
CA HIS A 417 -14.25 28.16 19.39
C HIS A 417 -14.98 27.83 18.07
N ILE A 418 -16.23 27.38 18.16
CA ILE A 418 -16.97 26.78 17.05
C ILE A 418 -17.79 27.75 16.19
N ASP A 419 -17.90 29.01 16.62
CA ASP A 419 -18.82 30.02 16.09
C ASP A 419 -20.26 29.49 16.03
N ALA A 420 -20.89 29.39 17.20
CA ALA A 420 -22.27 28.97 17.34
C ALA A 420 -23.02 29.81 18.38
N TYR A 421 -24.35 29.77 18.31
CA TYR A 421 -25.24 30.31 19.32
C TYR A 421 -25.97 29.18 20.05
N LEU A 422 -26.07 29.31 21.37
CA LEU A 422 -26.97 28.53 22.21
C LEU A 422 -28.06 29.47 22.74
N TYR A 423 -29.33 29.15 22.48
CA TYR A 423 -30.45 29.93 22.97
C TYR A 423 -31.66 29.05 23.30
N VAL A 424 -32.61 29.58 24.07
CA VAL A 424 -33.89 28.90 24.31
C VAL A 424 -34.91 29.42 23.31
N SER A 425 -35.42 28.52 22.46
CA SER A 425 -36.47 28.85 21.51
C SER A 425 -37.74 29.29 22.23
N ARG A 426 -38.28 30.45 21.84
CA ARG A 426 -39.50 30.99 22.43
C ARG A 426 -40.76 30.28 21.98
N SER A 427 -40.70 29.59 20.83
CA SER A 427 -41.84 28.85 20.28
C SER A 427 -41.96 27.46 20.90
N THR A 428 -40.82 26.80 21.17
CA THR A 428 -40.79 25.42 21.68
C THR A 428 -40.40 25.32 23.16
N GLY A 429 -39.76 26.35 23.73
CA GLY A 429 -39.21 26.33 25.09
C GLY A 429 -37.93 25.51 25.24
N LYS A 430 -37.36 25.00 24.13
CA LYS A 430 -36.20 24.10 24.14
C LYS A 430 -34.90 24.84 23.88
N PHE A 431 -33.79 24.30 24.38
CA PHE A 431 -32.44 24.73 24.02
C PHE A 431 -32.13 24.33 22.58
N VAL A 432 -31.73 25.31 21.77
CA VAL A 432 -31.34 25.16 20.37
C VAL A 432 -29.88 25.58 20.23
N LEU A 433 -29.06 24.69 19.68
CA LEU A 433 -27.70 25.00 19.25
C LEU A 433 -27.72 25.28 17.74
N LYS A 434 -27.11 26.40 17.33
CA LYS A 434 -27.03 26.81 15.93
C LYS A 434 -25.60 27.20 15.57
N ALA A 435 -24.94 26.36 14.77
CA ALA A 435 -23.66 26.68 14.16
C ALA A 435 -23.82 27.75 13.08
N ILE A 436 -22.89 28.70 13.01
CA ILE A 436 -22.89 29.73 11.98
C ILE A 436 -22.07 29.24 10.77
N ARG A 437 -22.74 28.88 9.68
CA ARG A 437 -22.16 28.36 8.43
C ARG A 437 -22.88 28.96 7.21
N ASN A 438 -22.50 28.59 5.99
CA ASN A 438 -23.26 28.97 4.79
C ASN A 438 -24.56 28.13 4.69
N ASP A 439 -25.53 28.44 5.56
CA ASP A 439 -26.70 27.62 5.88
C ASP A 439 -28.02 28.15 5.31
N TYR A 440 -27.99 29.06 4.34
CA TYR A 440 -29.17 29.72 3.81
C TYR A 440 -29.13 29.92 2.29
N ASP A 441 -30.31 29.92 1.68
CA ASP A 441 -30.53 30.43 0.32
C ASP A 441 -30.94 31.91 0.41
N ILE A 442 -30.19 32.79 -0.26
CA ILE A 442 -30.39 34.25 -0.24
C ILE A 442 -31.79 34.68 -0.68
N ASP A 443 -32.46 33.86 -1.50
CA ASP A 443 -33.81 34.15 -2.00
C ASP A 443 -34.91 33.75 -1.00
N THR A 444 -34.57 32.98 0.03
CA THR A 444 -35.54 32.45 1.02
C THR A 444 -35.53 33.22 2.34
N ILE A 445 -34.47 33.97 2.63
CA ILE A 445 -34.31 34.68 3.91
C ILE A 445 -35.15 35.97 3.97
N PRO A 446 -35.64 36.38 5.16
CA PRO A 446 -36.46 37.57 5.29
C PRO A 446 -35.74 38.85 4.86
N VAL A 447 -36.44 39.74 4.16
CA VAL A 447 -35.95 41.08 3.79
C VAL A 447 -36.56 42.11 4.73
N LEU A 448 -35.72 42.82 5.47
CA LEU A 448 -36.12 43.94 6.32
C LEU A 448 -35.80 45.25 5.63
N THR A 449 -36.81 46.11 5.56
CA THR A 449 -36.70 47.44 4.94
C THR A 449 -36.88 48.54 5.98
N GLU A 450 -36.71 49.79 5.58
CA GLU A 450 -36.97 50.94 6.46
C GLU A 450 -38.43 50.99 6.97
N ASP A 451 -39.39 50.33 6.29
CA ASP A 451 -40.77 50.22 6.76
C ASP A 451 -40.91 49.27 7.97
N ASP A 452 -40.02 48.30 8.12
CA ASP A 452 -40.03 47.35 9.23
C ASP A 452 -39.35 47.93 10.48
N VAL A 453 -38.41 48.85 10.27
CA VAL A 453 -37.63 49.50 11.33
C VAL A 453 -38.37 50.73 11.88
N VAL A 454 -38.58 50.74 13.20
CA VAL A 454 -39.22 51.85 13.91
C VAL A 454 -38.21 52.92 14.32
N GLU A 455 -37.03 52.48 14.77
CA GLU A 455 -35.98 53.37 15.26
C GLU A 455 -34.61 52.72 15.04
N TRP A 456 -33.68 53.47 14.43
CA TRP A 456 -32.28 53.08 14.35
C TRP A 456 -31.57 53.60 15.60
N THR A 457 -30.94 52.70 16.37
CA THR A 457 -30.22 53.08 17.58
C THR A 457 -28.75 53.36 17.27
N GLU A 458 -28.11 52.42 16.57
CA GLU A 458 -26.69 52.50 16.23
C GLU A 458 -26.43 51.67 14.98
N VAL A 459 -25.78 52.23 13.97
CA VAL A 459 -25.25 51.48 12.83
C VAL A 459 -23.84 51.99 12.60
N SER A 460 -22.88 51.08 12.63
CA SER A 460 -21.47 51.39 12.51
C SER A 460 -20.84 50.62 11.36
N HIS A 461 -19.97 51.32 10.63
CA HIS A 461 -19.07 50.73 9.64
C HIS A 461 -17.64 50.90 10.15
N ARG A 462 -16.87 49.80 10.14
CA ARG A 462 -15.46 49.88 10.52
C ARG A 462 -14.69 50.59 9.42
N GLN A 463 -13.88 51.57 9.78
CA GLN A 463 -13.01 52.23 8.79
C GLN A 463 -11.92 51.27 8.33
N PRO A 464 -11.51 51.28 7.05
CA PRO A 464 -10.44 50.41 6.55
C PRO A 464 -9.13 50.53 7.33
N SER A 465 -8.83 51.70 7.92
CA SER A 465 -7.66 51.93 8.77
C SER A 465 -7.70 51.25 10.14
N GLU A 466 -8.86 50.73 10.55
CA GLU A 466 -9.09 50.03 11.83
C GLU A 466 -9.25 48.52 11.65
N ALA A 467 -9.22 48.04 10.41
CA ALA A 467 -9.39 46.63 10.10
C ALA A 467 -8.16 45.83 10.54
N VAL A 468 -8.40 44.69 11.20
CA VAL A 468 -7.33 43.80 11.66
C VAL A 468 -6.80 43.04 10.46
N SER A 469 -5.53 43.22 10.13
CA SER A 469 -4.88 42.58 8.99
C SER A 469 -4.08 41.33 9.37
N SER A 470 -3.98 41.01 10.66
CA SER A 470 -3.24 39.84 11.17
C SER A 470 -3.86 39.30 12.48
N VAL A 471 -4.02 37.99 12.62
CA VAL A 471 -4.49 37.36 13.86
C VAL A 471 -3.48 36.32 14.32
N LEU A 472 -3.09 36.42 15.59
CA LEU A 472 -2.30 35.40 16.30
C LEU A 472 -3.23 34.53 17.13
N VAL A 473 -3.30 33.24 16.83
CA VAL A 473 -4.03 32.24 17.60
C VAL A 473 -3.08 31.50 18.53
N THR A 474 -3.42 31.39 19.81
CA THR A 474 -2.77 30.50 20.77
C THR A 474 -3.64 29.27 21.04
N PHE A 475 -3.02 28.09 21.13
CA PHE A 475 -3.69 26.80 21.29
C PHE A 475 -2.78 25.79 22.02
N TYR A 476 -3.25 24.59 22.36
CA TYR A 476 -2.45 23.61 23.09
C TYR A 476 -1.88 22.51 22.17
N LEU A 477 -0.56 22.47 21.98
CA LEU A 477 0.08 21.42 21.18
C LEU A 477 0.23 20.13 22.00
N ARG A 478 -0.63 19.14 21.69
CA ARG A 478 -0.70 17.84 22.38
C ARG A 478 0.62 17.07 22.35
N GLU A 479 1.32 17.06 21.22
CA GLU A 479 2.58 16.33 21.02
C GLU A 479 3.72 16.90 21.88
N LYS A 480 3.91 18.22 21.77
CA LYS A 480 4.97 18.95 22.47
C LYS A 480 4.61 19.23 23.93
N ARG A 481 3.38 18.88 24.35
CA ARG A 481 2.84 19.08 25.71
C ARG A 481 2.99 20.54 26.19
N LYS A 482 2.82 21.51 25.29
CA LYS A 482 3.05 22.94 25.53
C LYS A 482 2.13 23.82 24.69
N GLN A 483 2.04 25.11 25.04
CA GLN A 483 1.27 26.07 24.25
C GLN A 483 1.91 26.29 22.86
N GLY A 484 1.10 26.22 21.82
CA GLY A 484 1.42 26.63 20.47
C GLY A 484 0.86 28.01 20.16
N ALA A 485 1.46 28.68 19.17
CA ALA A 485 0.94 29.93 18.63
C ALA A 485 1.14 29.95 17.12
N HIS A 486 0.15 30.42 16.38
CA HIS A 486 0.20 30.50 14.92
C HIS A 486 -0.41 31.83 14.44
N ARG A 487 0.20 32.46 13.43
CA ARG A 487 -0.19 33.78 12.93
C ARG A 487 -0.60 33.69 11.47
N VAL A 488 -1.79 34.21 11.16
CA VAL A 488 -2.29 34.37 9.79
C VAL A 488 -2.38 35.86 9.46
N THR A 489 -1.94 36.25 8.27
CA THR A 489 -1.91 37.65 7.81
C THR A 489 -2.57 37.81 6.44
N ASN A 490 -3.42 38.83 6.29
CA ASN A 490 -3.97 39.24 5.00
C ASN A 490 -3.03 40.27 4.35
N ILE A 491 -2.19 39.85 3.38
CA ILE A 491 -1.19 40.73 2.76
C ILE A 491 -1.82 41.85 1.95
N ALA A 492 -2.86 41.56 1.17
CA ALA A 492 -3.51 42.57 0.33
C ALA A 492 -4.06 43.72 1.18
N GLN A 493 -4.68 43.39 2.32
CA GLN A 493 -5.19 44.37 3.26
C GLN A 493 -4.08 45.07 4.04
N SER A 494 -3.03 44.35 4.44
CA SER A 494 -1.90 44.94 5.17
C SER A 494 -1.09 45.95 4.33
N MET A 495 -1.03 45.75 3.00
CA MET A 495 -0.37 46.68 2.06
C MET A 495 -1.17 47.98 1.84
N GLN A 496 -2.49 47.95 2.06
CA GLN A 496 -3.34 49.14 1.94
C GLN A 496 -3.40 49.96 3.24
N ALA A 497 -3.11 49.35 4.38
CA ALA A 497 -3.10 50.00 5.68
C ALA A 497 -1.72 50.59 6.03
N THR A 498 -1.69 51.79 6.63
CA THR A 498 -0.44 52.45 7.06
C THR A 498 0.30 51.71 8.18
N LYS A 499 -0.38 50.77 8.87
CA LYS A 499 0.16 49.94 9.95
C LYS A 499 -0.56 48.58 9.97
N VAL A 500 0.19 47.49 10.13
CA VAL A 500 -0.36 46.15 10.40
C VAL A 500 -1.01 46.17 11.79
N LEU A 501 -2.34 46.06 11.84
CA LEU A 501 -3.10 45.91 13.08
C LEU A 501 -3.29 44.43 13.36
N SER A 502 -2.75 43.95 14.48
CA SER A 502 -2.88 42.54 14.88
C SER A 502 -3.79 42.35 16.09
N ALA A 503 -4.61 41.29 16.07
CA ALA A 503 -5.35 40.81 17.22
C ALA A 503 -4.78 39.46 17.72
N SER A 504 -4.97 39.16 19.00
CA SER A 504 -4.64 37.84 19.58
C SER A 504 -5.93 37.14 19.99
N ARG A 505 -6.02 35.84 19.72
CA ARG A 505 -7.13 34.96 20.10
C ARG A 505 -6.59 33.73 20.80
N ASP A 506 -7.29 33.28 21.83
CA ASP A 506 -6.91 32.09 22.58
C ASP A 506 -7.97 31.01 22.43
N TYR A 507 -7.54 29.83 21.99
CA TYR A 507 -8.36 28.65 21.76
C TYR A 507 -7.74 27.43 22.46
N PRO A 508 -7.75 27.40 23.81
CA PRO A 508 -7.09 26.35 24.59
C PRO A 508 -7.67 24.95 24.37
N GLY A 509 -8.88 24.85 23.81
CA GLY A 509 -9.53 23.59 23.49
C GLY A 509 -9.08 22.97 22.16
N ILE A 510 -8.45 23.76 21.27
CA ILE A 510 -7.93 23.25 20.01
C ILE A 510 -6.59 22.59 20.27
N THR A 511 -6.48 21.31 19.87
CA THR A 511 -5.23 20.55 20.00
C THR A 511 -4.49 20.29 18.69
N GLN A 512 -5.08 20.75 17.58
CA GLN A 512 -4.63 20.52 16.21
C GLN A 512 -4.13 21.82 15.58
N SER A 513 -3.02 21.74 14.84
CA SER A 513 -2.45 22.92 14.20
C SER A 513 -3.30 23.32 13.00
N ALA A 514 -3.73 22.37 12.16
CA ALA A 514 -4.56 22.66 10.99
C ALA A 514 -5.89 23.31 11.39
N LEU A 515 -6.53 22.84 12.46
CA LEU A 515 -7.75 23.46 12.97
C LEU A 515 -7.50 24.87 13.50
N ALA A 516 -6.38 25.09 14.21
CA ALA A 516 -6.01 26.43 14.68
C ALA A 516 -5.77 27.41 13.52
N ILE A 517 -5.16 26.96 12.42
CA ILE A 517 -4.96 27.74 11.19
C ILE A 517 -6.30 28.11 10.55
N ARG A 518 -7.22 27.14 10.43
CA ARG A 518 -8.57 27.38 9.89
C ARG A 518 -9.34 28.40 10.71
N VAL A 519 -9.30 28.29 12.04
CA VAL A 519 -9.94 29.24 12.95
C VAL A 519 -9.26 30.61 12.90
N ALA A 520 -7.93 30.68 12.81
CA ALA A 520 -7.20 31.93 12.62
C ALA A 520 -7.59 32.62 11.31
N THR A 521 -7.66 31.87 10.21
CA THR A 521 -8.08 32.34 8.89
C THR A 521 -9.48 32.95 8.94
N ARG A 522 -10.43 32.22 9.53
CA ARG A 522 -11.79 32.72 9.78
C ARG A 522 -11.80 34.04 10.53
N ASP A 523 -11.05 34.13 11.63
CA ASP A 523 -10.98 35.33 12.46
C ASP A 523 -10.32 36.52 11.76
N VAL A 524 -9.28 36.30 10.93
CA VAL A 524 -8.67 37.37 10.11
C VAL A 524 -9.69 37.93 9.12
N ILE A 525 -10.44 37.08 8.44
CA ILE A 525 -11.45 37.52 7.45
C ILE A 525 -12.57 38.29 8.18
N ALA A 526 -13.07 37.77 9.29
CA ALA A 526 -14.15 38.41 10.05
C ALA A 526 -13.72 39.77 10.64
N LEU A 527 -12.51 39.89 11.18
CA LEU A 527 -12.03 41.14 11.77
C LEU A 527 -11.52 42.14 10.72
N GLY A 528 -11.11 41.65 9.55
CA GLY A 528 -10.59 42.44 8.43
C GLY A 528 -11.67 43.00 7.50
N SER A 529 -12.82 42.35 7.34
CA SER A 529 -13.82 42.69 6.31
C SER A 529 -14.63 43.99 6.50
N GLY A 530 -14.30 44.83 7.49
CA GLY A 530 -14.97 46.13 7.68
C GLY A 530 -16.46 46.03 8.00
N LEU A 531 -16.87 44.92 8.64
CA LEU A 531 -18.27 44.50 8.76
C LEU A 531 -19.19 45.57 9.34
N THR A 532 -20.36 45.69 8.72
CA THR A 532 -21.45 46.51 9.24
C THR A 532 -22.06 45.81 10.45
N SER A 533 -22.14 46.51 11.57
CA SER A 533 -22.83 46.02 12.76
C SER A 533 -23.68 47.13 13.37
N GLY A 534 -24.72 46.74 14.10
CA GLY A 534 -25.61 47.73 14.66
C GLY A 534 -26.75 47.17 15.49
N ARG A 535 -27.62 48.09 15.87
CA ARG A 535 -28.84 47.86 16.61
C ARG A 535 -29.96 48.75 16.10
N PHE A 536 -31.12 48.17 15.89
CA PHE A 536 -32.34 48.90 15.64
C PHE A 536 -33.51 48.32 16.43
N VAL A 537 -34.61 49.06 16.46
CA VAL A 537 -35.90 48.65 17.02
C VAL A 537 -36.87 48.51 15.85
N ALA A 538 -37.40 47.31 15.64
CA ALA A 538 -38.34 46.99 14.59
C ALA A 538 -39.75 46.70 15.10
N LYS A 539 -40.69 46.65 14.17
CA LYS A 539 -42.04 46.12 14.37
C LYS A 539 -41.97 44.65 14.78
N ARG A 540 -43.09 44.13 15.24
CA ARG A 540 -43.23 42.74 15.67
C ARG A 540 -43.11 41.71 14.52
N THR A 541 -42.87 42.15 13.29
CA THR A 541 -42.65 41.31 12.11
C THR A 541 -41.43 40.39 12.25
N ILE A 542 -40.47 40.74 13.10
CA ILE A 542 -39.26 39.94 13.38
C ILE A 542 -39.41 38.98 14.57
N GLU A 543 -40.61 38.80 15.13
CA GLU A 543 -40.83 38.00 16.36
C GLU A 543 -40.40 36.53 16.24
N SER A 544 -40.43 35.97 15.03
CA SER A 544 -40.04 34.57 14.76
C SER A 544 -38.54 34.36 14.57
N MET A 545 -37.75 35.44 14.46
CA MET A 545 -36.29 35.34 14.30
C MET A 545 -35.62 34.97 15.62
N ASN A 546 -34.49 34.28 15.52
CA ASN A 546 -33.66 33.85 16.64
C ASN A 546 -32.19 34.26 16.44
N PRO A 547 -31.37 34.25 17.50
CA PRO A 547 -29.93 34.45 17.37
C PRO A 547 -29.31 33.51 16.33
N GLY A 548 -28.47 34.05 15.45
CA GLY A 548 -27.83 33.35 14.34
C GLY A 548 -28.62 33.31 13.03
N ASP A 549 -29.92 33.68 13.04
CA ASP A 549 -30.73 33.67 11.82
C ASP A 549 -30.25 34.72 10.80
N PRO A 550 -30.14 34.35 9.50
CA PRO A 550 -29.80 35.27 8.43
C PRO A 550 -31.03 36.07 7.96
N PHE A 551 -30.83 37.33 7.62
CA PHE A 551 -31.82 38.22 7.00
C PHE A 551 -31.14 39.26 6.11
N ARG A 552 -31.86 39.80 5.12
CA ARG A 552 -31.37 40.89 4.27
C ARG A 552 -31.80 42.22 4.83
N LEU A 553 -30.90 43.19 4.89
CA LEU A 553 -31.20 44.52 5.38
C LEU A 553 -31.08 45.55 4.26
N VAL A 554 -32.17 46.24 3.95
CA VAL A 554 -32.21 47.32 2.95
C VAL A 554 -32.46 48.64 3.66
N SER A 555 -31.48 49.55 3.62
CA SER A 555 -31.65 50.93 4.09
C SER A 555 -30.83 51.90 3.24
N SER A 556 -31.55 52.76 2.54
CA SER A 556 -30.97 53.87 1.78
C SER A 556 -30.20 54.85 2.66
N ARG A 557 -30.66 55.06 3.90
CA ARG A 557 -30.02 55.95 4.89
C ARG A 557 -28.65 55.46 5.35
N HIS A 558 -28.43 54.15 5.36
CA HIS A 558 -27.22 53.51 5.86
C HIS A 558 -26.38 52.88 4.74
N GLU A 559 -26.68 53.21 3.48
CA GLU A 559 -25.99 52.68 2.30
C GLU A 559 -26.03 51.14 2.22
N LEU A 560 -27.12 50.54 2.72
CA LEU A 560 -27.36 49.11 2.68
C LEU A 560 -28.34 48.76 1.55
N SER A 561 -27.87 48.02 0.56
CA SER A 561 -28.59 47.65 -0.65
C SER A 561 -29.27 46.27 -0.58
N GLY A 562 -29.18 45.59 0.57
CA GLY A 562 -29.74 44.26 0.78
C GLY A 562 -28.69 43.22 1.18
N GLU A 563 -27.62 43.67 1.80
CA GLU A 563 -26.55 42.88 2.38
C GLU A 563 -27.14 41.89 3.39
N VAL A 564 -26.54 40.69 3.45
CA VAL A 564 -26.97 39.67 4.39
C VAL A 564 -26.38 39.93 5.76
N MET A 565 -27.25 39.95 6.76
CA MET A 565 -26.94 40.19 8.15
C MET A 565 -27.38 38.98 8.97
N ARG A 566 -26.75 38.78 10.13
CA ARG A 566 -27.18 37.79 11.13
C ARG A 566 -27.63 38.45 12.41
N VAL A 567 -28.65 37.86 13.02
CA VAL A 567 -29.16 38.28 14.32
C VAL A 567 -28.13 37.93 15.40
N ALA A 568 -27.62 38.93 16.11
CA ALA A 568 -26.73 38.72 17.25
C ALA A 568 -27.52 38.52 18.56
N ASP A 569 -28.59 39.31 18.76
CA ASP A 569 -29.39 39.33 19.97
C ASP A 569 -30.75 40.01 19.73
N LEU A 570 -31.79 39.58 20.47
CA LEU A 570 -33.15 40.10 20.39
C LEU A 570 -33.68 40.52 21.77
N GLY A 571 -33.89 41.82 21.93
CA GLY A 571 -34.48 42.44 23.10
C GLY A 571 -35.99 42.62 22.94
N PHE A 572 -36.76 41.69 23.50
CA PHE A 572 -38.21 41.81 23.59
C PHE A 572 -38.53 42.65 24.83
N GLY A 573 -39.08 43.85 24.64
CA GLY A 573 -39.37 44.78 25.73
C GLY A 573 -40.38 44.24 26.76
N ASP A 574 -40.87 45.12 27.63
CA ASP A 574 -41.78 44.80 28.75
C ASP A 574 -43.22 44.39 28.35
N GLY A 575 -43.48 44.13 27.06
CA GLY A 575 -44.79 43.77 26.53
C GLY A 575 -45.82 44.90 26.48
N ARG A 576 -45.48 46.11 26.95
CA ARG A 576 -46.36 47.30 26.84
C ARG A 576 -46.15 48.07 25.54
N GLN A 577 -44.99 47.91 24.92
CA GLN A 577 -44.65 48.48 23.63
C GLN A 577 -44.51 47.35 22.60
N ASN A 578 -45.28 47.41 21.50
CA ASN A 578 -45.24 46.44 20.39
C ASN A 578 -43.99 46.63 19.50
N LYS A 579 -42.81 46.57 20.09
CA LYS A 579 -41.51 46.79 19.41
C LYS A 579 -40.47 45.78 19.88
N ILE A 580 -39.57 45.38 18.99
CA ILE A 580 -38.48 44.43 19.29
C ILE A 580 -37.15 45.08 18.93
N GLY A 581 -36.21 45.13 19.87
CA GLY A 581 -34.84 45.56 19.60
C GLY A 581 -34.00 44.42 19.04
N MET A 582 -33.28 44.62 17.95
CA MET A 582 -32.40 43.61 17.35
C MET A 582 -30.97 44.16 17.24
N LYS A 583 -30.00 43.39 17.71
CA LYS A 583 -28.58 43.58 17.38
C LYS A 583 -28.21 42.68 16.21
N PHE A 584 -27.39 43.16 15.31
CA PHE A 584 -27.00 42.43 14.11
C PHE A 584 -25.54 42.69 13.73
N PHE A 585 -24.97 41.79 12.96
CA PHE A 585 -23.68 41.93 12.29
C PHE A 585 -23.78 41.38 10.86
N GLN A 586 -22.94 41.87 9.96
CA GLN A 586 -22.91 41.41 8.57
C GLN A 586 -22.37 39.99 8.47
N ASP A 587 -23.00 39.16 7.63
CA ASP A 587 -22.56 37.78 7.40
C ASP A 587 -21.28 37.73 6.56
N VAL A 588 -20.32 36.92 6.98
CA VAL A 588 -18.98 36.79 6.36
C VAL A 588 -18.88 35.50 5.53
N PHE A 589 -19.72 34.51 5.81
CA PHE A 589 -19.57 33.15 5.29
C PHE A 589 -19.97 33.00 3.81
N ASN A 590 -20.53 34.05 3.20
CA ASN A 590 -20.87 34.13 1.79
C ASN A 590 -20.04 35.19 1.03
N LEU A 591 -18.91 35.63 1.58
CA LEU A 591 -17.96 36.52 0.90
C LEU A 591 -16.92 35.70 0.13
N ASP A 592 -16.54 36.16 -1.07
CA ASP A 592 -15.50 35.52 -1.90
C ASP A 592 -14.18 35.39 -1.12
N ALA A 593 -13.50 34.24 -1.30
CA ALA A 593 -12.28 33.91 -0.59
C ALA A 593 -11.18 34.98 -0.81
N ALA A 594 -10.71 35.58 0.29
CA ALA A 594 -9.59 36.51 0.26
C ALA A 594 -8.25 35.76 0.13
N VAL A 595 -7.30 36.33 -0.61
CA VAL A 595 -5.92 35.81 -0.69
C VAL A 595 -5.21 36.14 0.63
N LEU A 596 -5.03 35.12 1.48
CA LEU A 596 -4.33 35.20 2.76
C LEU A 596 -2.95 34.57 2.61
N VAL A 597 -1.99 35.04 3.41
CA VAL A 597 -0.67 34.42 3.50
C VAL A 597 -0.45 33.89 4.92
N ASP A 598 -0.02 32.65 4.96
CA ASP A 598 0.51 32.00 6.16
C ASP A 598 1.95 32.47 6.34
N ASP A 599 2.24 33.12 7.47
CA ASP A 599 3.57 33.67 7.77
C ASP A 599 4.47 32.65 8.50
N SER A 600 4.05 31.39 8.64
CA SER A 600 4.72 30.41 9.53
C SER A 600 5.48 29.28 8.84
N GLU A 601 5.35 29.11 7.53
CA GLU A 601 6.30 28.30 6.75
C GLU A 601 7.26 29.23 6.02
N SER A 602 8.46 29.39 6.59
CA SER A 602 9.61 29.63 5.74
C SER A 602 9.68 28.42 4.79
N PRO A 603 9.66 28.57 3.45
CA PRO A 603 9.96 27.48 2.52
C PRO A 603 11.45 27.07 2.58
N TRP A 604 12.12 27.42 3.69
CA TRP A 604 13.44 26.91 3.99
C TRP A 604 13.24 25.54 4.60
N GLU A 605 13.08 24.55 3.72
CA GLU A 605 13.64 23.25 4.01
C GLU A 605 15.14 23.46 4.23
N PRO A 606 15.75 22.85 5.27
CA PRO A 606 17.19 22.78 5.34
C PRO A 606 17.71 22.32 3.98
N PRO A 607 18.64 23.04 3.33
CA PRO A 607 19.14 22.66 2.01
C PRO A 607 19.91 21.33 2.05
N SER A 608 20.13 20.78 3.25
CA SER A 608 20.85 19.55 3.50
C SER A 608 19.92 18.56 4.19
N SER A 609 19.86 17.34 3.65
CA SER A 609 19.18 16.21 4.26
C SER A 609 19.99 15.63 5.43
N ASP A 610 19.31 14.90 6.32
CA ASP A 610 20.00 14.11 7.34
C ASP A 610 20.84 13.01 6.66
N PRO A 611 22.04 12.69 7.18
CA PRO A 611 22.89 11.65 6.60
C PRO A 611 22.21 10.27 6.68
N GLU A 612 22.11 9.59 5.55
CA GLU A 612 21.55 8.23 5.42
C GLU A 612 22.65 7.17 5.14
N VAL A 613 22.31 5.89 5.28
CA VAL A 613 23.23 4.76 5.07
C VAL A 613 23.57 4.58 3.59
N VAL A 614 24.87 4.42 3.28
CA VAL A 614 25.35 4.10 1.93
C VAL A 614 24.78 2.78 1.43
N SER A 615 23.97 2.81 0.38
CA SER A 615 23.33 1.64 -0.23
C SER A 615 22.91 1.94 -1.68
N PRO A 616 23.28 1.11 -2.67
CA PRO A 616 24.14 -0.07 -2.58
C PRO A 616 25.61 0.26 -2.27
N ARG A 617 26.37 -0.75 -1.80
CA ARG A 617 27.82 -0.65 -1.53
C ARG A 617 28.56 -1.93 -1.91
N LEU A 618 29.84 -1.78 -2.20
CA LEU A 618 30.80 -2.83 -2.55
C LEU A 618 31.93 -2.79 -1.52
N VAL A 619 32.16 -3.91 -0.83
CA VAL A 619 33.28 -4.10 0.10
C VAL A 619 33.86 -5.49 -0.12
N TRP A 620 35.09 -5.58 -0.64
CA TRP A 620 35.71 -6.88 -0.95
C TRP A 620 37.24 -6.82 -1.06
N GLU A 621 37.87 -7.98 -1.19
CA GLU A 621 39.29 -8.07 -1.53
C GLU A 621 39.51 -7.63 -2.98
N MET A 622 40.40 -6.65 -3.19
CA MET A 622 40.66 -6.01 -4.48
C MET A 622 41.11 -7.03 -5.55
N PRO A 623 40.54 -7.02 -6.78
CA PRO A 623 41.01 -7.86 -7.89
C PRO A 623 42.44 -7.51 -8.34
N TYR A 624 43.13 -8.46 -8.99
CA TYR A 624 44.51 -8.26 -9.46
C TYR A 624 44.70 -7.06 -10.40
N ARG A 625 43.73 -6.80 -11.30
CA ARG A 625 43.76 -5.64 -12.23
C ARG A 625 43.77 -4.32 -11.47
N GLU A 626 42.87 -4.18 -10.50
CA GLU A 626 42.72 -2.97 -9.70
C GLU A 626 43.97 -2.71 -8.86
N ALA A 627 44.53 -3.76 -8.26
CA ALA A 627 45.79 -3.67 -7.52
C ALA A 627 46.97 -3.25 -8.41
N ARG A 628 46.97 -3.72 -9.66
CA ARG A 628 47.97 -3.35 -10.67
C ARG A 628 47.84 -1.88 -11.06
N GLN A 629 46.63 -1.36 -11.20
CA GLN A 629 46.38 0.08 -11.44
C GLN A 629 46.78 0.94 -10.23
N MET A 630 46.44 0.51 -9.01
CA MET A 630 46.63 1.29 -7.80
C MET A 630 48.08 1.31 -7.29
N ILE A 631 48.76 0.16 -7.28
CA ILE A 631 50.12 0.01 -6.72
C ILE A 631 51.20 0.02 -7.82
N GLY A 632 50.85 -0.39 -9.05
CA GLY A 632 51.78 -0.52 -10.17
C GLY A 632 52.47 -1.89 -10.25
N ASP A 633 52.77 -2.33 -11.48
CA ASP A 633 53.27 -3.68 -11.80
C ASP A 633 54.50 -4.12 -11.00
N ALA A 634 55.49 -3.24 -10.88
CA ALA A 634 56.78 -3.57 -10.28
C ALA A 634 56.67 -3.77 -8.76
N ASP A 635 55.88 -2.92 -8.11
CA ASP A 635 55.68 -2.96 -6.67
C ASP A 635 54.71 -4.10 -6.30
N LEU A 636 53.64 -4.31 -7.06
CA LEU A 636 52.74 -5.46 -6.88
C LEU A 636 53.49 -6.80 -7.02
N ALA A 637 54.37 -6.93 -8.02
CA ALA A 637 55.20 -8.12 -8.19
C ALA A 637 56.19 -8.31 -7.03
N THR A 638 56.75 -7.22 -6.49
CA THR A 638 57.65 -7.26 -5.33
C THR A 638 56.90 -7.68 -4.06
N THR A 639 55.70 -7.15 -3.84
CA THR A 639 54.82 -7.51 -2.72
C THR A 639 54.47 -9.00 -2.76
N LEU A 640 53.99 -9.50 -3.91
CA LEU A 640 53.63 -10.91 -4.07
C LEU A 640 54.83 -11.88 -3.98
N ALA A 641 56.04 -11.41 -4.25
CA ALA A 641 57.26 -12.19 -4.03
C ALA A 641 57.64 -12.28 -2.54
N GLY A 642 57.24 -11.28 -1.73
CA GLY A 642 57.42 -11.27 -0.28
C GLY A 642 56.32 -11.99 0.49
N ASP A 643 55.07 -11.80 0.09
CA ASP A 643 53.88 -12.48 0.62
C ASP A 643 52.89 -12.81 -0.52
N ALA A 644 52.78 -14.10 -0.84
CA ALA A 644 51.85 -14.58 -1.87
C ALA A 644 50.38 -14.49 -1.44
N GLY A 645 50.10 -14.29 -0.15
CA GLY A 645 48.75 -14.09 0.39
C GLY A 645 48.31 -12.63 0.45
N ALA A 646 49.16 -11.68 0.06
CA ALA A 646 48.87 -10.26 0.15
C ALA A 646 47.65 -9.84 -0.67
N GLY A 647 46.86 -8.93 -0.10
CA GLY A 647 45.74 -8.25 -0.75
C GLY A 647 45.49 -6.85 -0.15
N LEU A 648 44.67 -6.06 -0.83
CA LEU A 648 44.11 -4.79 -0.32
C LEU A 648 42.59 -4.85 -0.27
N LEU A 649 42.01 -4.04 0.63
CA LEU A 649 40.59 -3.76 0.65
C LEU A 649 40.22 -2.85 -0.54
N GLN A 650 39.08 -3.11 -1.17
CA GLN A 650 38.47 -2.19 -2.14
C GLN A 650 37.02 -1.89 -1.72
N VAL A 651 36.70 -0.61 -1.65
CA VAL A 651 35.40 -0.10 -1.20
C VAL A 651 34.85 0.92 -2.18
N ALA A 652 33.56 0.80 -2.51
CA ALA A 652 32.80 1.78 -3.29
C ALA A 652 31.34 1.77 -2.82
N GLY A 653 30.60 2.85 -3.05
CA GLY A 653 29.18 2.87 -2.72
C GLY A 653 28.44 4.05 -3.33
N ALA A 654 27.13 3.86 -3.54
CA ALA A 654 26.25 4.86 -4.12
C ALA A 654 25.88 5.95 -3.12
N SER A 655 25.70 7.17 -3.63
CA SER A 655 25.29 8.30 -2.81
C SER A 655 23.89 8.04 -2.25
N PRO A 656 23.71 8.03 -0.91
CA PRO A 656 22.42 7.71 -0.32
C PRO A 656 21.42 8.87 -0.45
N THR A 657 21.91 10.12 -0.52
CA THR A 657 21.11 11.31 -0.79
C THR A 657 21.80 12.21 -1.83
N PRO A 658 21.07 13.04 -2.60
CA PRO A 658 21.66 13.89 -3.63
C PRO A 658 22.62 14.97 -3.10
N ASP A 659 22.51 15.33 -1.83
CA ASP A 659 23.32 16.35 -1.15
C ASP A 659 24.42 15.77 -0.24
N ALA A 660 24.55 14.44 -0.18
CA ALA A 660 25.66 13.79 0.49
C ALA A 660 26.97 14.10 -0.25
N VAL A 661 28.02 14.42 0.51
CA VAL A 661 29.28 14.92 -0.04
C VAL A 661 30.30 13.80 -0.21
N ASN A 662 30.46 12.96 0.81
CA ASN A 662 31.36 11.80 0.86
C ASN A 662 30.98 10.93 2.07
N ALA A 663 31.72 9.84 2.31
CA ALA A 663 31.60 9.05 3.53
C ALA A 663 32.97 8.78 4.17
N ASP A 664 33.04 8.74 5.50
CA ASP A 664 34.24 8.26 6.19
C ASP A 664 34.30 6.73 6.13
N LEU A 665 35.43 6.19 5.70
CA LEU A 665 35.75 4.77 5.78
C LEU A 665 36.27 4.43 7.18
N LYS A 666 35.59 3.51 7.86
CA LYS A 666 36.00 2.95 9.14
C LYS A 666 36.31 1.48 8.97
N VAL A 667 37.50 1.06 9.40
CA VAL A 667 37.98 -0.32 9.31
C VAL A 667 38.30 -0.83 10.72
N ASP A 668 37.89 -2.06 11.01
CA ASP A 668 38.28 -2.80 12.21
C ASP A 668 39.02 -4.09 11.82
N ALA A 669 40.33 -4.11 12.09
CA ALA A 669 41.20 -5.27 11.93
C ALA A 669 41.40 -6.06 13.26
N GLY A 670 40.53 -5.85 14.26
CA GLY A 670 40.52 -6.55 15.54
C GLY A 670 40.76 -5.67 16.78
N SER A 671 40.73 -4.34 16.64
CA SER A 671 40.95 -3.38 17.74
C SER A 671 39.84 -2.34 17.91
N GLY A 672 38.73 -2.50 17.20
CA GLY A 672 37.66 -1.51 17.06
C GLY A 672 37.82 -0.69 15.78
N PHE A 673 36.72 -0.06 15.36
CA PHE A 673 36.67 0.78 14.17
C PHE A 673 37.58 2.01 14.31
N ASP A 674 38.51 2.17 13.37
CA ASP A 674 39.38 3.35 13.22
C ASP A 674 39.46 3.73 11.71
N GLY A 675 40.00 4.90 11.40
CA GLY A 675 40.13 5.38 10.01
C GLY A 675 39.59 6.80 9.80
N THR A 676 40.21 7.54 8.88
CA THR A 676 39.82 8.92 8.51
C THR A 676 39.80 9.14 7.00
N GLU A 677 39.93 8.07 6.24
CA GLU A 677 39.91 8.06 4.79
C GLU A 677 38.51 8.45 4.32
N LEU A 678 38.45 9.42 3.41
CA LEU A 678 37.20 9.87 2.80
C LEU A 678 36.96 9.11 1.51
N MET A 679 35.82 8.44 1.42
CA MET A 679 35.33 7.79 0.21
C MET A 679 34.39 8.74 -0.54
N ASP A 680 34.73 9.05 -1.79
CA ASP A 680 33.78 9.68 -2.72
C ASP A 680 32.76 8.64 -3.20
N PHE A 681 31.52 9.08 -3.45
CA PHE A 681 30.47 8.17 -3.91
C PHE A 681 30.67 7.76 -5.38
N ALA A 682 30.37 6.50 -5.67
CA ALA A 682 30.39 5.93 -7.00
C ALA A 682 28.96 5.77 -7.54
N PRO A 683 28.73 5.88 -8.86
CA PRO A 683 27.43 5.59 -9.43
C PRO A 683 26.96 4.16 -9.14
N GLY A 684 25.66 3.99 -8.91
CA GLY A 684 25.09 2.69 -8.58
C GLY A 684 23.58 2.72 -8.36
N GLY A 685 23.01 1.52 -8.21
CA GLY A 685 21.58 1.30 -8.02
C GLY A 685 21.22 -0.17 -7.85
N PHE A 686 19.94 -0.50 -7.98
CA PHE A 686 19.44 -1.88 -7.93
C PHE A 686 18.83 -2.29 -9.27
N LEU A 687 18.91 -3.58 -9.60
CA LEU A 687 18.20 -4.15 -10.75
C LEU A 687 16.69 -3.94 -10.64
N ASN A 688 16.03 -3.71 -11.78
CA ASN A 688 14.57 -3.56 -11.88
C ASN A 688 13.84 -4.85 -12.31
N ASP A 689 14.58 -5.90 -12.65
CA ASP A 689 14.05 -7.20 -13.10
C ASP A 689 15.15 -8.28 -12.97
N ASP A 690 14.76 -9.56 -13.06
CA ASP A 690 15.69 -10.68 -13.16
C ASP A 690 16.59 -10.55 -14.41
N LEU A 691 17.91 -10.65 -14.20
CA LEU A 691 18.92 -10.61 -15.26
C LEU A 691 19.38 -12.03 -15.60
N ALA A 692 19.00 -12.52 -16.78
CA ALA A 692 19.46 -13.81 -17.29
C ALA A 692 20.99 -13.87 -17.46
N ILE A 693 21.57 -15.07 -17.40
CA ILE A 693 23.03 -15.28 -17.45
C ILE A 693 23.70 -14.78 -18.74
N ASP A 694 22.95 -14.75 -19.85
CA ASP A 694 23.38 -14.34 -21.19
C ASP A 694 22.78 -12.99 -21.62
N ALA A 695 22.04 -12.31 -20.73
CA ALA A 695 21.52 -10.97 -20.99
C ALA A 695 22.66 -9.96 -21.15
N THR A 696 22.50 -9.06 -22.12
CA THR A 696 23.46 -8.01 -22.48
C THR A 696 22.94 -6.61 -22.19
N THR A 697 21.73 -6.51 -21.63
CA THR A 697 21.10 -5.25 -21.22
C THR A 697 20.55 -5.40 -19.82
N VAL A 698 20.64 -4.33 -19.04
CA VAL A 698 20.16 -4.28 -17.67
C VAL A 698 19.45 -2.95 -17.41
N THR A 699 18.38 -2.98 -16.63
CA THR A 699 17.61 -1.80 -16.25
C THR A 699 17.72 -1.60 -14.74
N LEU A 700 17.93 -0.36 -14.31
CA LEU A 700 18.05 -0.04 -12.88
C LEU A 700 16.77 0.64 -12.36
N LEU A 701 16.33 0.23 -11.17
CA LEU A 701 15.14 0.76 -10.49
C LEU A 701 15.40 2.14 -9.87
N THR A 702 16.61 2.33 -9.34
CA THR A 702 17.08 3.57 -8.70
C THR A 702 18.56 3.80 -9.05
N GLY A 703 18.82 4.33 -10.25
CA GLY A 703 20.18 4.69 -10.67
C GLY A 703 20.57 6.09 -10.17
N SER A 704 21.65 6.19 -9.38
CA SER A 704 22.28 7.49 -9.06
C SER A 704 23.59 7.64 -9.83
N GLY A 705 23.75 8.79 -10.51
CA GLY A 705 25.02 9.17 -11.15
C GLY A 705 25.46 8.37 -12.39
N ILE A 706 24.58 7.58 -13.01
CA ILE A 706 24.94 6.79 -14.20
C ILE A 706 24.61 7.58 -15.47
N ASP A 707 25.64 7.87 -16.27
CA ASP A 707 25.53 8.62 -17.52
C ASP A 707 26.51 8.09 -18.59
N ASP A 708 26.56 8.74 -19.76
CA ASP A 708 27.42 8.35 -20.88
C ASP A 708 28.92 8.32 -20.55
N THR A 709 29.38 8.96 -19.46
CA THR A 709 30.78 8.91 -19.03
C THR A 709 31.15 7.58 -18.37
N ALA A 710 30.16 6.79 -17.97
CA ALA A 710 30.36 5.46 -17.40
C ALA A 710 30.75 4.38 -18.44
N ILE A 711 30.64 4.67 -19.73
CA ILE A 711 30.94 3.70 -20.79
C ILE A 711 32.43 3.31 -20.74
N GLY A 712 32.70 2.01 -20.66
CA GLY A 712 34.02 1.42 -20.55
C GLY A 712 34.43 1.07 -19.12
N LEU A 713 33.75 1.59 -18.10
CA LEU A 713 34.03 1.31 -16.69
C LEU A 713 33.48 -0.05 -16.25
N LEU A 714 34.11 -0.61 -15.22
CA LEU A 714 33.66 -1.83 -14.56
C LEU A 714 32.67 -1.55 -13.43
N ALA A 715 31.67 -2.42 -13.32
CA ALA A 715 30.68 -2.45 -12.26
C ALA A 715 30.52 -3.86 -11.70
N THR A 716 30.08 -3.96 -10.45
CA THR A 716 29.65 -5.22 -9.86
C THR A 716 28.14 -5.38 -9.98
N ILE A 717 27.67 -6.62 -10.13
CA ILE A 717 26.27 -7.02 -9.97
C ILE A 717 26.21 -8.15 -8.95
N GLY A 718 25.36 -8.06 -7.93
CA GLY A 718 25.10 -9.18 -7.03
C GLY A 718 24.84 -8.76 -5.58
N ASP A 719 25.25 -9.60 -4.63
CA ASP A 719 24.97 -9.46 -3.20
C ASP A 719 26.22 -9.08 -2.38
N GLY A 720 27.33 -8.71 -3.03
CA GLY A 720 28.62 -8.46 -2.37
C GLY A 720 29.34 -9.75 -1.91
N SER A 721 28.67 -10.91 -1.94
CA SER A 721 29.29 -12.16 -1.55
C SER A 721 30.28 -12.65 -2.60
N ARG A 722 31.25 -13.43 -2.13
CA ARG A 722 32.23 -14.07 -3.01
C ARG A 722 31.56 -14.94 -4.07
N THR A 723 30.40 -15.55 -3.82
CA THR A 723 29.74 -16.45 -4.78
C THR A 723 28.69 -15.77 -5.66
N GLY A 724 28.00 -14.75 -5.14
CA GLY A 724 26.92 -14.05 -5.82
C GLY A 724 27.35 -12.85 -6.69
N THR A 725 28.57 -12.32 -6.52
CA THR A 725 28.99 -11.10 -7.23
C THR A 725 29.66 -11.35 -8.59
N GLU A 726 29.17 -10.73 -9.66
CA GLU A 726 29.78 -10.71 -11.00
C GLU A 726 30.36 -9.32 -11.31
N VAL A 727 31.47 -9.27 -12.05
CA VAL A 727 31.98 -8.03 -12.67
C VAL A 727 31.51 -7.94 -14.11
N VAL A 728 30.96 -6.79 -14.47
CA VAL A 728 30.51 -6.44 -15.82
C VAL A 728 31.21 -5.17 -16.29
N ARG A 729 31.24 -4.94 -17.60
CA ARG A 729 31.65 -3.67 -18.19
C ARG A 729 30.45 -3.00 -18.83
N ILE A 730 30.36 -1.68 -18.70
CA ILE A 730 29.31 -0.89 -19.35
C ILE A 730 29.73 -0.57 -20.78
N ASP A 731 28.95 -1.02 -21.76
CA ASP A 731 29.19 -0.81 -23.19
C ASP A 731 28.29 0.28 -23.80
N GLY A 732 27.22 0.69 -23.10
CA GLY A 732 26.33 1.76 -23.53
C GLY A 732 25.34 2.17 -22.45
N VAL A 733 24.89 3.42 -22.50
CA VAL A 733 23.90 3.99 -21.56
C VAL A 733 22.79 4.65 -22.36
N THR A 734 21.53 4.42 -22.01
CA THR A 734 20.37 5.09 -22.62
C THR A 734 19.25 5.20 -21.58
N GLY A 735 19.20 6.34 -20.88
CA GLY A 735 18.34 6.48 -19.70
C GLY A 735 18.75 5.46 -18.63
N ASP A 736 17.78 4.76 -18.04
CA ASP A 736 18.01 3.75 -17.00
C ASP A 736 18.41 2.37 -17.54
N VAL A 737 18.57 2.24 -18.86
CA VAL A 737 18.97 1.00 -19.53
C VAL A 737 20.45 1.04 -19.90
N LEU A 738 21.20 0.06 -19.42
CA LEU A 738 22.63 -0.11 -19.65
C LEU A 738 22.86 -1.32 -20.54
N THR A 739 23.68 -1.15 -21.58
CA THR A 739 24.26 -2.27 -22.32
C THR A 739 25.51 -2.73 -21.60
N ILE A 740 25.60 -4.02 -21.29
CA ILE A 740 26.69 -4.59 -20.49
C ILE A 740 27.36 -5.75 -21.22
N ALA A 741 28.67 -5.86 -21.03
CA ALA A 741 29.42 -7.08 -21.29
C ALA A 741 29.64 -7.84 -19.97
N ARG A 742 29.54 -9.16 -20.04
CA ARG A 742 29.44 -10.05 -18.86
C ARG A 742 30.74 -10.76 -18.53
N GLY A 743 30.91 -11.12 -17.26
CA GLY A 743 31.98 -11.97 -16.76
C GLY A 743 33.39 -11.43 -17.01
N PHE A 744 33.76 -10.34 -16.33
CA PHE A 744 35.10 -9.74 -16.42
C PHE A 744 36.04 -10.22 -15.31
N LEU A 745 37.34 -10.03 -15.53
CA LEU A 745 38.42 -10.36 -14.60
C LEU A 745 38.37 -11.82 -14.15
N ASP A 746 38.24 -12.04 -12.84
CA ASP A 746 38.22 -13.33 -12.18
C ASP A 746 36.79 -13.83 -11.85
N THR A 747 35.75 -13.23 -12.44
CA THR A 747 34.33 -13.54 -12.20
C THR A 747 33.59 -14.04 -13.45
N VAL A 748 32.64 -14.96 -13.28
CA VAL A 748 31.81 -15.61 -14.35
C VAL A 748 30.46 -14.94 -14.55
N PRO A 749 29.88 -15.00 -15.77
CA PRO A 749 28.48 -14.63 -15.98
C PRO A 749 27.56 -15.42 -15.05
N LEU A 750 26.65 -14.73 -14.37
CA LEU A 750 25.66 -15.31 -13.46
C LEU A 750 24.24 -14.84 -13.79
N ALA A 751 23.23 -15.62 -13.46
CA ALA A 751 21.88 -15.05 -13.40
C ALA A 751 21.75 -14.24 -12.10
N HIS A 752 21.15 -13.06 -12.16
CA HIS A 752 20.86 -12.22 -11.00
C HIS A 752 19.36 -12.01 -10.87
N ALA A 753 18.86 -11.96 -9.63
CA ALA A 753 17.45 -11.68 -9.38
C ALA A 753 17.19 -10.17 -9.36
N ASP A 754 15.91 -9.80 -9.54
CA ASP A 754 15.42 -8.44 -9.26
C ASP A 754 15.92 -7.92 -7.90
N GLY A 755 16.24 -6.62 -7.86
CA GLY A 755 16.77 -5.95 -6.67
C GLY A 755 18.25 -6.24 -6.34
N ALA A 756 19.01 -6.97 -7.18
CA ALA A 756 20.45 -7.14 -6.95
C ALA A 756 21.21 -5.80 -7.02
N SER A 757 22.28 -5.68 -6.22
CA SER A 757 23.12 -4.47 -6.14
C SER A 757 23.93 -4.28 -7.41
N PHE A 758 23.98 -3.04 -7.92
CA PHE A 758 24.80 -2.60 -9.04
C PHE A 758 25.69 -1.43 -8.60
N VAL A 759 27.02 -1.58 -8.59
CA VAL A 759 27.95 -0.53 -8.13
C VAL A 759 29.13 -0.40 -9.08
N LEU A 760 29.37 0.79 -9.62
CA LEU A 760 30.60 1.09 -10.35
C LEU A 760 31.76 1.21 -9.36
N PHE A 761 32.93 0.68 -9.71
CA PHE A 761 34.06 0.69 -8.78
C PHE A 761 35.41 1.05 -9.39
N ASP A 762 35.60 0.89 -10.70
CA ASP A 762 36.91 0.98 -11.41
C ASP A 762 37.84 2.08 -10.87
N ASP A 763 37.74 3.32 -11.35
CA ASP A 763 38.45 4.49 -10.81
C ASP A 763 37.67 5.22 -9.70
N LEU A 764 36.56 4.63 -9.25
CA LEU A 764 35.58 5.23 -8.31
C LEU A 764 35.54 4.47 -6.97
N SER A 765 36.62 3.78 -6.63
CA SER A 765 36.77 3.05 -5.37
C SER A 765 37.96 3.54 -4.55
N ILE A 766 37.94 3.25 -3.25
CA ILE A 766 39.01 3.57 -2.30
C ILE A 766 39.52 2.31 -1.59
N SER A 767 40.69 2.42 -1.00
CA SER A 767 41.31 1.44 -0.11
C SER A 767 41.79 2.14 1.16
N ASP A 768 41.92 1.40 2.26
CA ASP A 768 42.69 1.84 3.44
C ASP A 768 44.21 1.79 3.19
N PHE A 769 44.63 1.23 2.05
CA PHE A 769 46.02 1.02 1.65
C PHE A 769 46.82 0.13 2.60
N GLU A 770 46.14 -0.58 3.51
CA GLU A 770 46.78 -1.53 4.42
C GLU A 770 46.82 -2.93 3.80
N GLN A 771 48.01 -3.56 3.84
CA GLN A 771 48.20 -4.89 3.28
C GLN A 771 47.71 -5.95 4.26
N TYR A 772 46.72 -6.73 3.82
CA TYR A 772 46.23 -7.90 4.54
C TYR A 772 46.72 -9.19 3.89
N THR A 773 46.79 -10.27 4.67
CA THR A 773 47.26 -11.59 4.21
C THR A 773 46.12 -12.60 4.22
N ASP A 774 46.37 -13.81 3.73
CA ASP A 774 45.36 -14.88 3.62
C ASP A 774 44.67 -15.18 4.95
N ALA A 775 43.36 -15.40 4.90
CA ALA A 775 42.46 -15.67 6.02
C ALA A 775 42.32 -14.52 7.05
N HIS A 776 42.87 -13.33 6.79
CA HIS A 776 42.58 -12.15 7.59
C HIS A 776 41.11 -11.73 7.37
N SER A 777 40.39 -11.43 8.45
CA SER A 777 39.01 -10.93 8.42
C SER A 777 39.00 -9.50 8.93
N ILE A 778 38.43 -8.59 8.14
CA ILE A 778 38.28 -7.17 8.52
C ILE A 778 36.83 -6.75 8.40
N ASP A 779 36.40 -5.87 9.29
CA ASP A 779 35.06 -5.30 9.29
C ASP A 779 35.10 -3.83 8.84
N VAL A 780 34.14 -3.42 8.01
CA VAL A 780 34.12 -2.10 7.38
C VAL A 780 32.78 -1.42 7.62
N LYS A 781 32.82 -0.11 7.89
CA LYS A 781 31.65 0.79 7.97
C LYS A 781 31.88 2.05 7.15
N LEU A 782 30.78 2.60 6.62
CA LEU A 782 30.76 3.85 5.84
C LEU A 782 29.88 4.88 6.53
N LEU A 783 30.44 6.03 6.92
CA LEU A 783 29.71 7.11 7.60
C LEU A 783 29.48 8.29 6.66
N THR A 784 28.27 8.38 6.11
CA THR A 784 27.87 9.47 5.20
C THR A 784 27.99 10.85 5.84
N ASN A 785 28.54 11.82 5.11
CA ASN A 785 28.63 13.22 5.50
C ASN A 785 27.70 14.09 4.64
N THR A 786 26.78 14.82 5.28
CA THR A 786 25.94 15.85 4.65
C THR A 786 26.15 17.21 5.31
N GLY A 787 25.55 18.27 4.77
CA GLY A 787 25.58 19.59 5.42
C GLY A 787 24.83 19.65 6.77
N ALA A 788 24.08 18.59 7.13
CA ALA A 788 23.40 18.46 8.43
C ALA A 788 24.26 17.74 9.49
N GLY A 789 25.25 16.95 9.08
CA GLY A 789 26.14 16.21 9.98
C GLY A 789 26.72 14.93 9.37
N GLN A 790 27.33 14.10 10.21
CA GLN A 790 27.84 12.77 9.86
C GLN A 790 26.88 11.69 10.39
N LEU A 791 26.74 10.59 9.65
CA LEU A 791 25.98 9.41 10.06
C LEU A 791 26.55 8.83 11.36
N ASP A 792 25.66 8.47 12.30
CA ASP A 792 26.07 7.79 13.54
C ASP A 792 26.69 6.42 13.21
N GLU A 793 27.86 6.13 13.81
CA GLU A 793 28.56 4.85 13.63
C GLU A 793 27.71 3.64 14.04
N ALA A 794 26.79 3.82 14.99
CA ALA A 794 25.84 2.78 15.38
C ALA A 794 24.79 2.48 14.30
N ALA A 795 24.49 3.44 13.42
CA ALA A 795 23.51 3.30 12.34
C ALA A 795 24.12 2.77 11.04
N ALA A 796 25.45 2.84 10.88
CA ALA A 796 26.15 2.32 9.71
C ALA A 796 26.29 0.78 9.77
N PRO A 797 25.83 0.04 8.74
CA PRO A 797 25.99 -1.41 8.68
C PRO A 797 27.46 -1.83 8.60
N THR A 798 27.76 -3.00 9.15
CA THR A 798 29.09 -3.62 9.09
C THR A 798 29.17 -4.61 7.92
N ASP A 799 30.17 -4.43 7.04
CA ASP A 799 30.52 -5.38 5.99
C ASP A 799 31.82 -6.11 6.34
N THR A 800 31.82 -7.44 6.35
CA THR A 800 32.99 -8.26 6.68
C THR A 800 33.67 -8.80 5.41
N VAL A 801 34.98 -8.57 5.28
CA VAL A 801 35.81 -9.09 4.19
C VAL A 801 36.81 -10.11 4.73
N VAL A 802 36.85 -11.29 4.10
CA VAL A 802 37.85 -12.33 4.37
C VAL A 802 38.80 -12.44 3.19
N PHE A 803 40.08 -12.13 3.42
CA PHE A 803 41.13 -12.23 2.42
C PHE A 803 41.42 -13.69 2.08
N ALA A 804 41.52 -13.98 0.79
CA ALA A 804 41.67 -15.33 0.27
C ALA A 804 42.73 -15.42 -0.84
N SER A 805 43.77 -14.58 -0.77
CA SER A 805 44.89 -14.51 -1.70
C SER A 805 44.45 -14.24 -3.15
N ARG A 806 43.46 -13.36 -3.36
CA ARG A 806 42.81 -13.12 -4.67
C ARG A 806 43.81 -12.77 -5.77
N TRP A 807 44.86 -12.01 -5.44
CA TRP A 807 45.90 -11.60 -6.38
C TRP A 807 46.75 -12.74 -6.94
N SER A 808 46.99 -13.79 -6.15
CA SER A 808 47.83 -14.93 -6.54
C SER A 808 47.09 -15.98 -7.36
N ARG A 809 45.76 -15.92 -7.40
CA ARG A 809 44.93 -16.89 -8.11
C ARG A 809 44.97 -16.68 -9.62
N PRO A 810 45.08 -17.75 -10.43
CA PRO A 810 45.02 -17.63 -11.88
C PRO A 810 43.62 -17.18 -12.34
N TYR A 811 43.56 -16.44 -13.44
CA TYR A 811 42.28 -16.12 -14.08
C TYR A 811 41.62 -17.36 -14.66
N ARG A 812 40.31 -17.44 -14.47
CA ARG A 812 39.49 -18.57 -14.89
C ARG A 812 39.42 -18.68 -16.41
N PRO A 813 39.16 -19.88 -16.97
CA PRO A 813 38.85 -20.05 -18.39
C PRO A 813 37.51 -19.41 -18.81
N ALA A 814 37.51 -18.71 -19.94
CA ALA A 814 36.35 -18.04 -20.52
C ALA A 814 35.80 -18.80 -21.75
N ASP A 815 34.74 -18.30 -22.40
CA ASP A 815 34.01 -18.96 -23.52
C ASP A 815 33.85 -20.48 -23.33
N VAL A 816 33.54 -20.89 -22.11
CA VAL A 816 33.42 -22.31 -21.77
C VAL A 816 32.17 -22.85 -22.45
N ARG A 817 32.33 -23.90 -23.25
CA ARG A 817 31.24 -24.59 -23.95
C ARG A 817 31.33 -26.09 -23.71
N VAL A 818 30.19 -26.73 -23.49
CA VAL A 818 30.07 -28.19 -23.42
C VAL A 818 29.10 -28.60 -24.53
N ASN A 819 29.58 -29.37 -25.50
CA ASN A 819 28.86 -29.66 -26.74
C ASN A 819 28.34 -28.39 -27.42
N ILE A 820 29.19 -27.37 -27.55
CA ILE A 820 28.89 -26.07 -28.20
C ILE A 820 27.98 -25.15 -27.36
N ILE A 821 27.31 -25.66 -26.34
CA ILE A 821 26.41 -24.90 -25.46
C ILE A 821 27.22 -24.14 -24.40
N PRO A 822 27.11 -22.80 -24.32
CA PRO A 822 27.86 -21.97 -23.37
C PRO A 822 27.19 -21.82 -21.99
N PHE A 823 25.86 -21.85 -21.96
CA PHE A 823 25.03 -21.65 -20.76
C PHE A 823 23.81 -22.58 -20.81
N GLY A 824 23.25 -22.94 -19.65
CA GLY A 824 22.06 -23.78 -19.57
C GLY A 824 22.33 -25.30 -19.56
N LEU A 825 21.33 -26.07 -19.97
CA LEU A 825 21.36 -27.54 -19.90
C LEU A 825 21.95 -28.16 -21.16
N VAL A 826 22.87 -29.11 -21.00
CA VAL A 826 23.41 -29.93 -22.09
C VAL A 826 22.81 -31.32 -22.06
N THR A 827 22.22 -31.75 -23.18
CA THR A 827 21.86 -33.15 -23.40
C THR A 827 22.99 -33.86 -24.15
N SER A 828 23.39 -35.03 -23.67
CA SER A 828 24.51 -35.77 -24.25
C SER A 828 24.11 -36.69 -25.41
N ASP A 829 22.82 -36.94 -25.65
CA ASP A 829 22.28 -37.71 -26.78
C ASP A 829 23.01 -39.05 -27.05
N GLY A 830 23.51 -39.70 -26.00
CA GLY A 830 24.24 -40.97 -26.09
C GLY A 830 25.70 -40.86 -26.55
N VAL A 831 26.31 -39.66 -26.59
CA VAL A 831 27.73 -39.49 -26.89
C VAL A 831 28.62 -40.07 -25.79
N THR A 832 29.74 -40.67 -26.19
CA THR A 832 30.69 -41.33 -25.27
C THR A 832 31.62 -40.35 -24.55
N ALA A 833 31.75 -39.13 -25.07
CA ALA A 833 32.46 -38.02 -24.43
C ALA A 833 31.81 -36.70 -24.82
N LEU A 834 31.79 -35.75 -23.89
CA LEU A 834 31.29 -34.40 -24.07
C LEU A 834 32.45 -33.52 -24.55
N ALA A 835 32.26 -32.85 -25.67
CA ALA A 835 33.26 -31.93 -26.19
C ALA A 835 33.24 -30.65 -25.37
N THR A 836 34.22 -30.47 -24.48
CA THR A 836 34.36 -29.27 -23.66
C THR A 836 35.47 -28.39 -24.24
N SER A 837 35.17 -27.13 -24.53
CA SER A 837 36.14 -26.13 -25.01
C SER A 837 36.10 -24.87 -24.16
N TRP A 838 37.18 -24.11 -24.16
CA TRP A 838 37.30 -22.85 -23.43
C TRP A 838 38.40 -21.98 -24.05
N ALA A 839 38.38 -20.69 -23.72
CA ALA A 839 39.46 -19.75 -23.94
C ALA A 839 40.25 -19.56 -22.64
N GLN A 840 41.57 -19.64 -22.70
CA GLN A 840 42.48 -19.36 -21.60
C GLN A 840 42.58 -17.85 -21.37
N ARG A 841 42.92 -17.49 -20.13
CA ARG A 841 43.08 -16.11 -19.64
C ARG A 841 44.37 -16.00 -18.85
N ASN A 842 44.96 -14.81 -18.82
CA ASN A 842 46.24 -14.55 -18.18
C ASN A 842 46.21 -13.17 -17.52
N ARG A 843 46.28 -13.14 -16.18
CA ARG A 843 46.14 -11.91 -15.39
C ARG A 843 47.27 -10.91 -15.63
N LEU A 844 48.44 -11.37 -16.08
CA LEU A 844 49.64 -10.54 -16.27
C LEU A 844 49.63 -9.81 -17.62
N THR A 845 48.99 -10.41 -18.63
CA THR A 845 49.01 -9.87 -20.01
C THR A 845 47.68 -9.32 -20.48
N GLU A 846 46.58 -9.58 -19.76
CA GLU A 846 45.29 -8.97 -20.06
C GLU A 846 45.37 -7.44 -19.92
N SER A 847 44.78 -6.73 -20.89
CA SER A 847 44.89 -5.27 -20.98
C SER A 847 44.10 -4.61 -19.84
N VAL A 848 44.73 -3.65 -19.17
CA VAL A 848 44.10 -2.84 -18.14
C VAL A 848 43.04 -1.92 -18.76
N ASP A 849 43.34 -1.31 -19.91
CA ASP A 849 42.47 -0.35 -20.59
C ASP A 849 41.38 -1.01 -21.46
N ALA A 850 41.49 -2.33 -21.68
CA ALA A 850 40.57 -3.08 -22.52
C ALA A 850 40.48 -4.54 -22.04
N PRO A 851 39.91 -4.78 -20.85
CA PRO A 851 39.78 -6.14 -20.32
C PRO A 851 38.91 -6.99 -21.24
N LEU A 852 39.19 -8.29 -21.28
CA LEU A 852 38.59 -9.21 -22.25
C LEU A 852 37.18 -9.62 -21.80
N THR A 853 36.25 -9.62 -22.74
CA THR A 853 34.90 -10.12 -22.52
C THR A 853 34.90 -11.65 -22.35
N TRP A 854 33.79 -12.20 -21.86
CA TRP A 854 33.60 -13.64 -21.73
C TRP A 854 33.83 -14.42 -23.03
N THR A 855 33.47 -13.87 -24.20
CA THR A 855 33.57 -14.57 -25.49
C THR A 855 34.81 -14.20 -26.31
N ASP A 856 35.68 -13.34 -25.78
CA ASP A 856 36.89 -12.92 -26.50
C ASP A 856 37.88 -14.08 -26.68
N ALA A 857 38.73 -13.95 -27.71
CA ALA A 857 39.69 -14.96 -28.11
C ALA A 857 40.65 -15.40 -26.99
N ASP A 858 41.24 -16.58 -27.19
CA ASP A 858 42.22 -17.21 -26.32
C ASP A 858 43.46 -16.32 -26.06
N GLN A 859 44.00 -16.38 -24.84
CA GLN A 859 45.27 -15.74 -24.46
C GLN A 859 46.28 -16.78 -24.02
N THR A 860 47.57 -16.48 -24.21
CA THR A 860 48.64 -17.37 -23.73
C THR A 860 48.59 -17.44 -22.20
N PRO A 861 48.39 -18.63 -21.58
CA PRO A 861 48.28 -18.77 -20.14
C PRO A 861 49.58 -18.40 -19.42
N GLU A 862 49.48 -18.07 -18.13
CA GLU A 862 50.67 -17.82 -17.30
C GLU A 862 51.58 -19.05 -17.25
N SER A 863 52.88 -18.82 -17.01
CA SER A 863 53.81 -19.93 -16.79
C SER A 863 53.32 -20.81 -15.64
N GLY A 864 53.09 -22.09 -15.93
CA GLY A 864 52.61 -23.07 -14.94
C GLY A 864 51.09 -23.09 -14.72
N GLN A 865 50.32 -22.24 -15.42
CA GLN A 865 48.85 -22.29 -15.37
C GLN A 865 48.32 -23.41 -16.27
N THR A 866 47.46 -24.26 -15.72
CA THR A 866 46.74 -25.30 -16.46
C THR A 866 45.25 -25.22 -16.21
N THR A 867 44.44 -25.72 -17.16
CA THR A 867 43.00 -25.85 -16.98
C THR A 867 42.70 -27.13 -16.19
N ILE A 868 41.66 -27.06 -15.36
CA ILE A 868 41.12 -28.17 -14.59
C ILE A 868 39.63 -28.28 -14.85
N ILE A 869 39.16 -29.50 -15.09
CA ILE A 869 37.74 -29.82 -15.26
C ILE A 869 37.32 -30.78 -14.16
N GLU A 870 36.32 -30.38 -13.38
CA GLU A 870 35.71 -31.18 -12.34
C GLU A 870 34.29 -31.55 -12.76
N VAL A 871 34.02 -32.85 -12.78
CA VAL A 871 32.67 -33.37 -12.95
C VAL A 871 32.05 -33.51 -11.57
N LEU A 872 30.95 -32.81 -11.32
CA LEU A 872 30.20 -32.88 -10.06
C LEU A 872 28.95 -33.75 -10.18
N ASP A 873 28.48 -34.21 -9.03
CA ASP A 873 27.20 -34.91 -8.86
C ASP A 873 26.00 -34.03 -9.28
N PRO A 874 24.78 -34.61 -9.44
CA PRO A 874 23.60 -33.85 -9.84
C PRO A 874 23.27 -32.63 -8.96
N THR A 875 23.65 -32.67 -7.67
CA THR A 875 23.45 -31.59 -6.70
C THR A 875 24.50 -30.48 -6.77
N ALA A 876 25.54 -30.62 -7.61
CA ALA A 876 26.67 -29.69 -7.76
C ALA A 876 27.52 -29.50 -6.48
N THR A 877 27.48 -30.46 -5.57
CA THR A 877 28.12 -30.36 -4.24
C THR A 877 29.37 -31.22 -4.12
N THR A 878 29.43 -32.35 -4.83
CA THR A 878 30.51 -33.33 -4.69
C THR A 878 31.24 -33.51 -6.01
N VAL A 879 32.57 -33.42 -6.01
CA VAL A 879 33.38 -33.75 -7.18
C VAL A 879 33.44 -35.27 -7.35
N VAL A 880 32.98 -35.77 -8.50
CA VAL A 880 32.97 -37.18 -8.88
C VAL A 880 34.27 -37.56 -9.59
N THR A 881 34.75 -36.70 -10.49
CA THR A 881 36.01 -36.92 -11.21
C THR A 881 36.68 -35.59 -11.52
N THR A 882 38.01 -35.57 -11.44
CA THR A 882 38.83 -34.40 -11.77
C THR A 882 39.77 -34.73 -12.93
N HIS A 883 39.81 -33.85 -13.93
CA HIS A 883 40.77 -33.84 -15.02
C HIS A 883 41.64 -32.59 -14.86
N SER A 884 42.87 -32.76 -14.41
CA SER A 884 43.81 -31.67 -14.09
C SER A 884 44.99 -31.62 -15.06
N GLY A 885 45.80 -30.55 -15.02
CA GLY A 885 46.99 -30.42 -15.85
C GLY A 885 46.73 -30.25 -17.36
N LEU A 886 45.55 -29.75 -17.75
CA LEU A 886 45.18 -29.59 -19.16
C LEU A 886 45.85 -28.33 -19.74
N THR A 887 46.60 -28.48 -20.83
CA THR A 887 47.39 -27.40 -21.47
C THR A 887 46.82 -26.90 -22.81
N GLY A 888 45.74 -27.50 -23.29
CA GLY A 888 45.03 -27.06 -24.51
C GLY A 888 43.80 -26.20 -24.20
N THR A 889 43.03 -25.89 -25.25
CA THR A 889 41.77 -25.12 -25.21
C THR A 889 40.52 -26.00 -25.32
N SER A 890 40.70 -27.32 -25.29
CA SER A 890 39.59 -28.27 -25.30
C SER A 890 39.98 -29.61 -24.67
N PHE A 891 38.98 -30.31 -24.18
CA PHE A 891 39.10 -31.65 -23.63
C PHE A 891 37.76 -32.39 -23.79
N ASN A 892 37.83 -33.63 -24.25
CA ASN A 892 36.64 -34.47 -24.36
C ASN A 892 36.39 -35.19 -23.03
N VAL A 893 35.47 -34.67 -22.22
CA VAL A 893 35.12 -35.23 -20.91
C VAL A 893 34.40 -36.56 -21.12
N PRO A 894 34.97 -37.71 -20.72
CA PRO A 894 34.33 -39.00 -20.91
C PRO A 894 33.01 -39.09 -20.13
N ALA A 895 31.97 -39.69 -20.71
CA ALA A 895 30.70 -39.92 -20.00
C ALA A 895 30.89 -40.72 -18.69
N ALA A 896 31.90 -41.61 -18.65
CA ALA A 896 32.27 -42.36 -17.46
C ALA A 896 32.75 -41.47 -16.29
N SER A 897 33.20 -40.23 -16.53
CA SER A 897 33.59 -39.28 -15.47
C SER A 897 32.43 -38.82 -14.59
N PHE A 898 31.19 -39.08 -14.99
CA PHE A 898 30.00 -38.83 -14.17
C PHE A 898 29.72 -39.97 -13.17
N GLY A 899 30.58 -41.00 -13.10
CA GLY A 899 30.45 -42.06 -12.09
C GLY A 899 29.18 -42.91 -12.23
N GLY A 900 28.56 -42.93 -13.42
CA GLY A 900 27.30 -43.62 -13.68
C GLY A 900 26.05 -42.79 -13.37
N ASN A 901 26.18 -41.53 -12.95
CA ASN A 901 25.04 -40.63 -12.76
C ASN A 901 24.36 -40.30 -14.11
N SER A 902 23.03 -40.23 -14.10
CA SER A 902 22.21 -39.84 -15.28
C SER A 902 22.23 -38.33 -15.57
N SER A 903 22.84 -37.54 -14.68
CA SER A 903 23.10 -36.12 -14.83
C SER A 903 24.26 -35.68 -13.94
N GLY A 904 24.74 -34.47 -14.10
CA GLY A 904 25.80 -33.88 -13.28
C GLY A 904 26.18 -32.50 -13.79
N TRP A 905 27.29 -31.96 -13.28
CA TRP A 905 27.80 -30.66 -13.71
C TRP A 905 29.23 -30.77 -14.20
N VAL A 906 29.56 -30.06 -15.28
CA VAL A 906 30.94 -29.87 -15.72
C VAL A 906 31.38 -28.50 -15.26
N ARG A 907 32.33 -28.45 -14.32
CA ARG A 907 32.95 -27.23 -13.81
C ARG A 907 34.33 -27.06 -14.41
N VAL A 908 34.59 -25.90 -15.01
CA VAL A 908 35.84 -25.59 -15.70
C VAL A 908 36.53 -24.44 -14.97
N GLY A 909 37.78 -24.66 -14.57
CA GLY A 909 38.59 -23.75 -13.77
C GLY A 909 40.07 -23.75 -14.19
N SER A 910 40.93 -23.09 -13.42
CA SER A 910 42.36 -23.00 -13.70
C SER A 910 43.17 -23.15 -12.42
N GLU A 911 44.29 -23.86 -12.52
CA GLU A 911 45.19 -24.06 -11.39
C GLU A 911 46.62 -23.60 -11.73
N ARG A 912 47.30 -23.00 -10.76
CA ARG A 912 48.68 -22.51 -10.87
C ARG A 912 49.32 -22.45 -9.49
N ASP A 913 50.49 -23.03 -9.31
CA ASP A 913 51.27 -22.97 -8.06
C ASP A 913 50.49 -23.31 -6.77
N GLY A 914 49.56 -24.26 -6.85
CA GLY A 914 48.70 -24.66 -5.72
C GLY A 914 47.46 -23.78 -5.49
N TYR A 915 47.31 -22.69 -6.23
CA TYR A 915 46.12 -21.83 -6.22
C TYR A 915 45.11 -22.25 -7.29
N ARG A 916 43.83 -22.16 -6.94
CA ARG A 916 42.68 -22.32 -7.85
C ARG A 916 42.10 -20.95 -8.19
N GLU A 917 41.42 -20.90 -9.32
CA GLU A 917 40.65 -19.76 -9.80
C GLU A 917 39.79 -19.08 -8.69
N TRP A 918 39.51 -17.79 -8.83
CA TRP A 918 38.60 -17.09 -7.91
C TRP A 918 37.18 -17.64 -8.02
N LYS A 919 36.66 -17.74 -9.26
CA LYS A 919 35.40 -18.39 -9.63
C LYS A 919 35.58 -19.32 -10.82
N ALA A 920 34.86 -20.44 -10.81
CA ALA A 920 34.80 -21.40 -11.91
C ALA A 920 33.45 -21.34 -12.62
N HIS A 921 33.43 -21.61 -13.93
CA HIS A 921 32.18 -21.74 -14.68
C HIS A 921 31.64 -23.16 -14.57
N LYS A 922 30.31 -23.32 -14.47
CA LYS A 922 29.67 -24.63 -14.38
C LYS A 922 28.51 -24.75 -15.37
N ILE A 923 28.39 -25.91 -16.02
CA ILE A 923 27.33 -26.23 -16.97
C ILE A 923 26.69 -27.56 -16.60
N GLN A 924 25.36 -27.62 -16.57
CA GLN A 924 24.63 -28.84 -16.23
C GLN A 924 24.55 -29.78 -17.43
N VAL A 925 24.70 -31.09 -17.20
CA VAL A 925 24.63 -32.13 -18.23
C VAL A 925 23.66 -33.24 -17.82
N VAL A 926 22.87 -33.74 -18.76
CA VAL A 926 21.97 -34.91 -18.60
C VAL A 926 22.21 -35.93 -19.71
N PHE A 927 22.20 -37.22 -19.34
CA PHE A 927 22.31 -38.35 -20.28
C PHE A 927 20.92 -38.92 -20.64
N THR A 928 20.66 -39.05 -21.94
CA THR A 928 19.42 -39.60 -22.55
C THR A 928 19.69 -40.97 -23.19
N LEU A 929 18.73 -41.90 -23.13
CA LEU A 929 18.84 -43.27 -23.68
C LEU A 929 17.75 -43.46 -24.75
N LEU A 930 18.10 -43.36 -26.04
CA LEU A 930 17.18 -43.64 -27.14
C LEU A 930 16.75 -45.11 -27.18
N GLN A 931 15.46 -45.41 -26.94
CA GLN A 931 14.84 -46.68 -27.32
C GLN A 931 13.50 -46.45 -28.05
N SER A 932 13.44 -46.81 -29.33
CA SER A 932 12.19 -46.78 -30.11
C SER A 932 11.28 -47.95 -29.73
N ALA A 933 10.13 -47.68 -29.13
CA ALA A 933 9.00 -48.60 -29.08
C ALA A 933 7.69 -47.81 -28.92
N GLY A 934 6.62 -48.23 -29.62
CA GLY A 934 5.28 -47.69 -29.42
C GLY A 934 4.67 -48.27 -28.14
N TYR A 935 4.21 -47.40 -27.24
CA TYR A 935 3.60 -47.78 -25.96
C TYR A 935 2.10 -47.45 -25.95
N ILE A 936 1.30 -48.36 -25.37
CA ILE A 936 -0.11 -48.12 -25.03
C ILE A 936 -0.23 -48.32 -23.52
N LEU A 937 -0.61 -47.26 -22.79
CA LEU A 937 -0.83 -47.29 -21.34
C LEU A 937 -2.32 -47.02 -21.04
N THR A 938 -2.95 -47.89 -20.25
CA THR A 938 -4.33 -47.71 -19.73
C THR A 938 -4.42 -48.19 -18.28
N GLY A 939 -4.84 -47.33 -17.34
CA GLY A 939 -5.04 -47.68 -15.92
C GLY A 939 -5.38 -46.48 -15.01
N ASN A 940 -5.99 -46.73 -13.85
CA ASN A 940 -6.40 -45.71 -12.86
C ASN A 940 -5.27 -45.35 -11.88
N ALA A 941 -5.17 -44.06 -11.56
CA ALA A 941 -4.37 -43.38 -10.52
C ALA A 941 -3.10 -44.10 -10.02
N ALA A 942 -1.97 -43.80 -10.65
CA ALA A 942 -0.64 -44.02 -10.11
C ALA A 942 0.29 -42.89 -10.60
N ASN A 943 1.02 -42.25 -9.68
CA ASN A 943 2.16 -41.39 -10.04
C ASN A 943 3.27 -42.29 -10.60
N ILE A 944 3.41 -42.34 -11.92
CA ILE A 944 4.48 -43.07 -12.58
C ILE A 944 5.40 -42.05 -13.25
N GLY A 945 6.65 -41.97 -12.82
CA GLY A 945 7.69 -41.21 -13.50
C GLY A 945 8.64 -42.13 -14.28
N PRO A 946 8.36 -42.46 -15.56
CA PRO A 946 9.38 -42.95 -16.47
C PRO A 946 9.66 -41.90 -17.57
N LYS A 947 10.94 -41.54 -17.72
CA LYS A 947 11.47 -40.81 -18.88
C LYS A 947 11.54 -41.80 -20.06
N VAL A 948 10.85 -41.52 -21.17
CA VAL A 948 10.86 -42.36 -22.39
C VAL A 948 11.34 -41.52 -23.58
N ASP A 949 12.58 -41.76 -24.03
CA ASP A 949 13.13 -41.18 -25.27
C ASP A 949 12.79 -42.11 -26.46
N ALA A 950 11.84 -41.72 -27.31
CA ALA A 950 11.43 -42.52 -28.46
C ALA A 950 11.77 -41.84 -29.80
N GLY A 951 12.90 -42.20 -30.41
CA GLY A 951 13.13 -41.89 -31.83
C GLY A 951 12.08 -42.59 -32.71
N THR A 952 11.22 -41.81 -33.35
CA THR A 952 10.23 -42.21 -34.38
C THR A 952 9.18 -43.26 -33.92
N GLY A 953 7.96 -42.82 -33.62
CA GLY A 953 6.83 -43.73 -33.35
C GLY A 953 5.51 -43.01 -33.04
N ALA A 954 4.38 -43.66 -33.36
CA ALA A 954 3.02 -43.18 -33.06
C ALA A 954 2.61 -43.56 -31.62
N PHE A 955 2.08 -42.60 -30.86
CA PHE A 955 1.67 -42.76 -29.47
C PHE A 955 0.15 -42.52 -29.31
N SER A 956 -0.53 -43.36 -28.51
CA SER A 956 -1.95 -43.20 -28.16
C SER A 956 -2.14 -43.49 -26.67
N LEU A 957 -2.60 -42.49 -25.91
CA LEU A 957 -2.81 -42.56 -24.46
C LEU A 957 -4.24 -42.17 -24.09
N SER A 958 -4.89 -42.95 -23.22
CA SER A 958 -6.23 -42.66 -22.69
C SER A 958 -6.32 -43.02 -21.19
N ALA A 959 -6.52 -42.04 -20.31
CA ALA A 959 -6.69 -42.24 -18.86
C ALA A 959 -7.49 -41.08 -18.19
N SER A 960 -7.91 -41.25 -16.92
CA SER A 960 -8.79 -40.34 -16.15
C SER A 960 -8.53 -40.41 -14.64
N PRO A 961 -8.23 -39.32 -13.91
CA PRO A 961 -7.39 -38.15 -14.25
C PRO A 961 -5.90 -38.41 -13.91
N VAL A 962 -4.96 -37.74 -14.60
CA VAL A 962 -3.51 -37.89 -14.34
C VAL A 962 -2.77 -36.54 -14.46
N VAL A 963 -1.88 -36.23 -13.51
CA VAL A 963 -0.82 -35.21 -13.63
C VAL A 963 0.44 -35.90 -14.15
N MET A 964 1.03 -35.41 -15.25
CA MET A 964 2.29 -35.93 -15.78
C MET A 964 3.31 -34.81 -16.00
N GLY A 965 4.56 -35.07 -15.63
CA GLY A 965 5.73 -34.35 -16.14
C GLY A 965 6.43 -35.23 -17.17
N LEU A 966 6.18 -34.98 -18.47
CA LEU A 966 6.83 -35.69 -19.57
C LEU A 966 7.78 -34.74 -20.31
N SER A 967 9.00 -35.20 -20.59
CA SER A 967 9.97 -34.56 -21.49
C SER A 967 10.17 -35.49 -22.69
N PHE A 968 9.99 -34.98 -23.91
CA PHE A 968 10.23 -35.72 -25.15
C PHE A 968 11.35 -35.04 -25.95
N GLY A 969 12.27 -35.82 -26.52
CA GLY A 969 13.07 -35.40 -27.68
C GLY A 969 12.60 -36.18 -28.90
N LEU A 970 12.10 -35.51 -29.95
CA LEU A 970 11.48 -36.19 -31.09
C LEU A 970 11.90 -35.59 -32.44
N GLY A 971 12.41 -36.46 -33.31
CA GLY A 971 12.31 -36.27 -34.76
C GLY A 971 10.92 -36.67 -35.28
N THR A 972 10.59 -36.24 -36.51
CA THR A 972 9.32 -36.43 -37.26
C THR A 972 8.37 -37.54 -36.77
N GLY A 973 7.16 -37.18 -36.33
CA GLY A 973 6.10 -38.11 -35.93
C GLY A 973 4.72 -37.45 -35.73
N ALA A 974 3.65 -38.25 -35.72
CA ALA A 974 2.26 -37.82 -35.52
C ALA A 974 1.74 -38.29 -34.15
N PHE A 975 1.18 -37.37 -33.37
CA PHE A 975 0.72 -37.59 -32.00
C PHE A 975 -0.80 -37.40 -31.89
N THR A 976 -1.48 -38.27 -31.13
CA THR A 976 -2.92 -38.15 -30.83
C THR A 976 -3.15 -38.43 -29.35
N LEU A 977 -3.66 -37.43 -28.62
CA LEU A 977 -3.96 -37.50 -27.19
C LEU A 977 -5.46 -37.28 -26.97
N THR A 978 -6.11 -38.16 -26.21
CA THR A 978 -7.54 -38.08 -25.88
C THR A 978 -7.78 -38.42 -24.39
N GLY A 979 -8.35 -37.48 -23.62
CA GLY A 979 -8.67 -37.66 -22.19
C GLY A 979 -9.60 -36.57 -21.63
N VAL A 980 -10.11 -36.78 -20.41
CA VAL A 980 -10.87 -35.80 -19.60
C VAL A 980 -9.99 -35.41 -18.41
N ASP A 981 -9.73 -34.10 -18.26
CA ASP A 981 -8.80 -33.40 -17.36
C ASP A 981 -7.34 -33.92 -17.38
N VAL A 982 -6.47 -33.15 -18.06
CA VAL A 982 -5.02 -33.35 -18.10
C VAL A 982 -4.31 -32.01 -17.89
N ALA A 983 -3.60 -31.85 -16.77
CA ALA A 983 -2.63 -30.76 -16.61
C ALA A 983 -1.30 -31.18 -17.25
N LEU A 984 -0.81 -30.40 -18.21
CA LEU A 984 0.42 -30.68 -18.95
C LEU A 984 1.40 -29.51 -18.75
N VAL A 985 2.43 -29.71 -17.93
CA VAL A 985 3.52 -28.73 -17.76
C VAL A 985 4.64 -29.11 -18.74
N LEU A 986 4.83 -28.29 -19.77
CA LEU A 986 5.96 -28.39 -20.70
C LEU A 986 7.03 -27.41 -20.21
N ALA A 987 8.08 -27.94 -19.57
CA ALA A 987 9.26 -27.15 -19.24
C ALA A 987 10.32 -27.36 -20.34
N ASN A 988 10.73 -26.25 -20.97
CA ASN A 988 11.82 -26.06 -21.93
C ASN A 988 11.46 -26.20 -23.43
N GLY A 989 11.93 -25.22 -24.20
CA GLY A 989 11.59 -24.97 -25.60
C GLY A 989 12.06 -26.05 -26.58
N PHE A 990 11.30 -26.18 -27.68
CA PHE A 990 11.57 -27.08 -28.79
C PHE A 990 12.09 -26.30 -30.01
N ALA A 991 13.07 -26.87 -30.72
CA ALA A 991 13.25 -26.64 -32.16
C ALA A 991 12.67 -27.85 -32.89
N ALA A 992 11.66 -27.67 -33.74
CA ALA A 992 10.99 -28.75 -34.46
C ALA A 992 11.15 -28.60 -35.98
N ASP A 993 11.61 -29.65 -36.64
CA ASP A 993 11.42 -29.87 -38.09
C ASP A 993 9.94 -30.23 -38.38
N PRO A 994 9.44 -30.05 -39.62
CA PRO A 994 8.00 -30.07 -39.94
C PRO A 994 7.27 -31.38 -39.55
N GLY A 995 6.25 -31.28 -38.69
CA GLY A 995 5.38 -32.37 -38.23
C GLY A 995 3.93 -31.92 -37.96
N SER A 996 2.99 -32.88 -37.94
CA SER A 996 1.54 -32.63 -37.78
C SER A 996 1.04 -33.11 -36.41
N PHE A 997 0.41 -32.21 -35.66
CA PHE A 997 -0.10 -32.47 -34.30
C PHE A 997 -1.62 -32.35 -34.25
N ALA A 998 -2.30 -33.28 -33.57
CA ALA A 998 -3.75 -33.25 -33.33
C ALA A 998 -4.06 -33.52 -31.84
N LEU A 999 -4.60 -32.51 -31.16
CA LEU A 999 -4.99 -32.57 -29.74
C LEU A 999 -6.51 -32.44 -29.62
N THR A 1000 -7.16 -33.38 -28.91
CA THR A 1000 -8.61 -33.39 -28.69
C THR A 1000 -8.94 -33.79 -27.25
N GLY A 1001 -9.45 -32.86 -26.44
CA GLY A 1001 -9.84 -33.07 -25.03
C GLY A 1001 -10.45 -31.82 -24.38
N ASN A 1002 -11.09 -31.95 -23.21
CA ASN A 1002 -11.60 -30.82 -22.41
C ASN A 1002 -10.52 -30.27 -21.46
N ALA A 1003 -10.44 -28.94 -21.37
CA ALA A 1003 -9.56 -28.07 -20.57
C ALA A 1003 -8.07 -28.50 -20.46
N ALA A 1004 -7.18 -27.81 -21.17
CA ALA A 1004 -5.73 -27.96 -21.07
C ALA A 1004 -5.06 -26.58 -20.90
N HIS A 1005 -4.21 -26.42 -19.88
CA HIS A 1005 -3.24 -25.32 -19.82
C HIS A 1005 -2.07 -25.65 -20.76
N LEU A 1006 -1.72 -24.71 -21.66
CA LEU A 1006 -0.61 -24.87 -22.61
C LEU A 1006 0.36 -23.70 -22.46
N ASN A 1007 1.61 -23.94 -22.02
CA ASN A 1007 2.70 -22.98 -22.10
C ASN A 1007 3.67 -23.45 -23.17
N VAL A 1008 3.76 -22.74 -24.30
CA VAL A 1008 4.66 -23.09 -25.42
C VAL A 1008 5.34 -21.81 -25.93
N SER A 1009 6.67 -21.86 -26.07
CA SER A 1009 7.48 -20.88 -26.82
C SER A 1009 8.23 -21.64 -27.92
N MET A 1010 8.15 -21.18 -29.17
CA MET A 1010 8.80 -21.81 -30.34
C MET A 1010 9.24 -20.76 -31.36
N PRO A 1011 10.46 -20.86 -31.91
CA PRO A 1011 10.77 -20.43 -33.27
C PRO A 1011 10.48 -21.60 -34.24
N ALA A 1012 9.60 -21.43 -35.21
CA ALA A 1012 9.31 -22.46 -36.20
C ALA A 1012 9.26 -21.90 -37.63
N ASP A 1013 10.15 -22.40 -38.49
CA ASP A 1013 10.00 -22.32 -39.94
C ASP A 1013 9.03 -23.45 -40.40
N ALA A 1014 7.88 -23.05 -40.96
CA ALA A 1014 6.88 -23.85 -41.70
C ALA A 1014 6.32 -25.17 -41.07
N GLY A 1015 5.09 -25.11 -40.53
CA GLY A 1015 4.29 -26.29 -40.12
C GLY A 1015 2.77 -26.00 -40.01
N SER A 1016 1.92 -27.04 -40.00
CA SER A 1016 0.44 -26.94 -39.96
C SER A 1016 -0.11 -27.56 -38.67
N PHE A 1017 -0.90 -26.79 -37.90
CA PHE A 1017 -1.42 -27.18 -36.58
C PHE A 1017 -2.95 -27.20 -36.56
N VAL A 1018 -3.57 -28.22 -35.95
CA VAL A 1018 -5.03 -28.31 -35.75
C VAL A 1018 -5.34 -28.54 -34.27
N LEU A 1019 -5.94 -27.55 -33.62
CA LEU A 1019 -6.31 -27.57 -32.20
C LEU A 1019 -7.85 -27.58 -32.07
N THR A 1020 -8.41 -28.54 -31.33
CA THR A 1020 -9.86 -28.61 -31.08
C THR A 1020 -10.13 -28.89 -29.60
N GLY A 1021 -10.59 -27.88 -28.85
CA GLY A 1021 -10.92 -27.96 -27.42
C GLY A 1021 -11.32 -26.59 -26.83
N ASN A 1022 -11.98 -26.55 -25.66
CA ASN A 1022 -12.44 -25.32 -24.99
C ASN A 1022 -11.43 -24.77 -23.96
N SER A 1023 -11.18 -23.44 -24.02
CA SER A 1023 -10.37 -22.53 -23.16
C SER A 1023 -8.83 -22.69 -23.15
N VAL A 1024 -8.09 -21.63 -23.53
CA VAL A 1024 -6.61 -21.47 -23.47
C VAL A 1024 -6.24 -19.99 -23.17
N ILE A 1025 -5.23 -19.75 -22.33
CA ILE A 1025 -4.61 -18.43 -22.03
C ILE A 1025 -3.27 -18.32 -22.79
N PHE A 1026 -2.90 -17.14 -23.31
CA PHE A 1026 -1.56 -16.86 -23.89
C PHE A 1026 -0.90 -15.66 -23.20
N GLY A 1027 0.40 -15.75 -22.90
CA GLY A 1027 1.25 -14.65 -22.45
C GLY A 1027 2.34 -14.33 -23.49
N GLU A 1028 2.35 -13.08 -23.96
CA GLU A 1028 3.33 -12.33 -24.78
C GLU A 1028 3.98 -12.87 -26.08
N GLY A 1029 3.98 -12.00 -27.11
CA GLY A 1029 5.07 -11.79 -28.07
C GLY A 1029 5.27 -12.74 -29.26
N ILE A 1030 4.49 -12.61 -30.35
CA ILE A 1030 4.83 -13.20 -31.67
C ILE A 1030 4.94 -12.11 -32.74
N ALA A 1031 6.08 -12.04 -33.43
CA ALA A 1031 6.22 -11.33 -34.71
C ALA A 1031 6.04 -12.34 -35.88
N PRO A 1032 5.00 -12.22 -36.73
CA PRO A 1032 4.75 -13.24 -37.74
C PRO A 1032 5.56 -13.03 -39.03
N ALA A 1033 6.24 -14.08 -39.48
CA ALA A 1033 6.50 -14.33 -40.90
C ALA A 1033 5.73 -15.61 -41.34
N VAL A 1034 4.65 -15.38 -42.09
CA VAL A 1034 3.89 -16.29 -42.98
C VAL A 1034 3.64 -17.75 -42.50
N GLY A 1035 2.48 -17.98 -41.85
CA GLY A 1035 1.88 -19.30 -41.60
C GLY A 1035 0.38 -19.19 -41.26
N ALA A 1036 -0.44 -20.20 -41.60
CA ALA A 1036 -1.90 -20.17 -41.43
C ALA A 1036 -2.38 -20.95 -40.19
N PHE A 1037 -3.13 -20.29 -39.30
CA PHE A 1037 -3.73 -20.87 -38.10
C PHE A 1037 -5.25 -20.96 -38.25
N THR A 1038 -5.88 -22.05 -37.77
CA THR A 1038 -7.34 -22.16 -37.65
C THR A 1038 -7.70 -22.45 -36.20
N LEU A 1039 -8.41 -21.51 -35.56
CA LEU A 1039 -8.87 -21.60 -34.17
C LEU A 1039 -10.41 -21.65 -34.16
N THR A 1040 -11.01 -22.53 -33.36
CA THR A 1040 -12.47 -22.61 -33.19
C THR A 1040 -12.81 -22.79 -31.70
N GLY A 1041 -13.33 -21.75 -31.03
CA GLY A 1041 -13.76 -21.73 -29.61
C GLY A 1041 -14.19 -20.31 -29.12
N ASN A 1042 -14.98 -20.20 -28.04
CA ASN A 1042 -15.52 -18.94 -27.48
C ASN A 1042 -14.57 -18.24 -26.46
N ALA A 1043 -14.74 -16.91 -26.31
CA ALA A 1043 -13.80 -15.90 -25.80
C ALA A 1043 -13.27 -16.04 -24.35
N ALA A 1044 -12.01 -15.62 -24.13
CA ALA A 1044 -11.35 -15.43 -22.82
C ALA A 1044 -10.83 -13.98 -22.69
N THR A 1045 -10.98 -13.40 -21.49
CA THR A 1045 -10.66 -12.02 -21.11
C THR A 1045 -9.15 -11.80 -20.96
N LEU A 1046 -8.60 -10.74 -21.56
CA LEU A 1046 -7.26 -10.20 -21.34
C LEU A 1046 -7.40 -8.91 -20.51
N THR A 1047 -6.64 -8.75 -19.42
CA THR A 1047 -6.65 -7.51 -18.63
C THR A 1047 -5.48 -6.63 -19.03
N PHE A 1048 -5.76 -5.49 -19.65
CA PHE A 1048 -4.82 -4.36 -19.80
C PHE A 1048 -5.22 -3.30 -18.78
N ASN A 1049 -4.31 -2.87 -17.90
CA ASN A 1049 -4.59 -1.76 -16.98
C ASN A 1049 -4.29 -0.43 -17.70
N SER A 1050 -5.22 -0.03 -18.56
CA SER A 1050 -5.36 1.35 -19.06
C SER A 1050 -6.83 1.68 -18.91
N GLY A 1051 -7.18 2.72 -18.15
CA GLY A 1051 -8.57 3.14 -17.99
C GLY A 1051 -9.25 3.36 -19.36
N MET A 1052 -10.51 2.95 -19.48
CA MET A 1052 -11.32 3.09 -20.71
C MET A 1052 -11.31 4.55 -21.20
N VAL A 1053 -10.69 4.79 -22.36
CA VAL A 1053 -10.75 6.09 -23.04
C VAL A 1053 -11.98 6.12 -23.93
N TYR A 1054 -12.86 7.10 -23.72
CA TYR A 1054 -14.07 7.26 -24.52
C TYR A 1054 -14.35 8.72 -24.90
N SER A 1055 -15.15 8.91 -25.95
CA SER A 1055 -15.71 10.21 -26.32
C SER A 1055 -17.08 10.09 -27.00
N TYR A 1056 -17.96 11.04 -26.72
CA TYR A 1056 -19.22 11.23 -27.43
C TYR A 1056 -18.97 11.94 -28.77
N GLU A 1057 -19.33 11.32 -29.89
CA GLU A 1057 -19.05 11.82 -31.24
C GLU A 1057 -20.23 12.57 -31.87
N GLY A 1058 -21.41 12.50 -31.23
CA GLY A 1058 -22.62 13.24 -31.61
C GLY A 1058 -23.85 12.38 -31.89
N ALA A 1059 -25.01 13.04 -31.99
CA ALA A 1059 -26.26 12.45 -32.42
C ALA A 1059 -26.69 13.00 -33.80
N THR A 1060 -27.37 12.18 -34.60
CA THR A 1060 -28.01 12.62 -35.85
C THR A 1060 -29.40 12.01 -35.96
N VAL A 1061 -30.35 12.81 -36.42
CA VAL A 1061 -31.72 12.40 -36.72
C VAL A 1061 -32.02 12.42 -38.22
N ASP A 1062 -32.86 11.48 -38.65
CA ASP A 1062 -33.53 11.47 -39.94
C ASP A 1062 -35.05 11.28 -39.72
N ASN A 1063 -35.83 12.24 -40.19
CA ASN A 1063 -37.29 12.28 -40.08
C ASN A 1063 -38.02 11.75 -41.32
N SER A 1064 -37.31 11.15 -42.27
CA SER A 1064 -37.94 10.50 -43.41
C SER A 1064 -38.80 9.32 -42.94
N ASN A 1065 -39.88 9.02 -43.68
CA ASN A 1065 -40.68 7.82 -43.42
C ASN A 1065 -40.09 6.65 -44.23
N ALA A 1066 -39.23 5.86 -43.59
CA ALA A 1066 -38.49 4.79 -44.25
C ALA A 1066 -38.36 3.56 -43.34
N SER A 1067 -38.10 2.40 -43.94
CA SER A 1067 -37.69 1.18 -43.22
C SER A 1067 -36.18 0.98 -43.21
N SER A 1068 -35.43 1.89 -43.85
CA SER A 1068 -33.97 1.91 -43.91
C SER A 1068 -33.48 3.35 -43.98
N TYR A 1069 -32.56 3.71 -43.10
CA TYR A 1069 -32.00 5.06 -42.95
C TYR A 1069 -30.51 5.02 -43.19
N THR A 1070 -29.98 5.94 -44.01
CA THR A 1070 -28.55 6.00 -44.34
C THR A 1070 -27.95 7.32 -43.84
N PHE A 1071 -27.11 7.22 -42.82
CA PHE A 1071 -26.37 8.34 -42.23
C PHE A 1071 -24.94 8.34 -42.79
N THR A 1072 -24.68 9.17 -43.80
CA THR A 1072 -23.38 9.22 -44.48
C THR A 1072 -22.39 10.14 -43.77
N ASN A 1073 -21.09 9.78 -43.79
CA ASN A 1073 -19.97 10.59 -43.27
C ASN A 1073 -20.16 11.07 -41.82
N LYS A 1074 -20.63 10.20 -40.93
CA LYS A 1074 -20.80 10.50 -39.51
C LYS A 1074 -19.49 10.35 -38.76
N ASN A 1075 -19.20 11.31 -37.87
CA ASN A 1075 -17.99 11.33 -37.08
C ASN A 1075 -17.92 10.08 -36.19
N ILE A 1076 -16.75 9.44 -36.16
CA ILE A 1076 -16.44 8.29 -35.29
C ILE A 1076 -15.13 8.51 -34.51
N GLY A 1077 -14.67 9.76 -34.44
CA GLY A 1077 -13.46 10.19 -33.76
C GLY A 1077 -12.15 9.73 -34.43
N ALA A 1078 -11.01 9.97 -33.78
CA ALA A 1078 -9.70 9.59 -34.32
C ALA A 1078 -9.52 8.06 -34.39
N ALA A 1079 -8.80 7.59 -35.42
CA ALA A 1079 -8.50 6.18 -35.67
C ALA A 1079 -7.52 5.60 -34.62
N GLY A 1080 -7.61 4.30 -34.38
CA GLY A 1080 -6.72 3.60 -33.44
C GLY A 1080 -6.98 2.09 -33.41
N ALA A 1081 -5.94 1.31 -33.11
CA ALA A 1081 -6.07 -0.13 -32.91
C ALA A 1081 -6.96 -0.40 -31.69
N GLY A 1082 -7.86 -1.39 -31.77
CA GLY A 1082 -8.79 -1.72 -30.69
C GLY A 1082 -10.01 -0.79 -30.54
N ARG A 1083 -10.15 0.25 -31.38
CA ARG A 1083 -11.28 1.20 -31.30
C ARG A 1083 -12.62 0.53 -31.59
N VAL A 1084 -13.54 0.60 -30.63
CA VAL A 1084 -14.94 0.19 -30.77
C VAL A 1084 -15.82 1.42 -30.97
N ILE A 1085 -16.72 1.33 -31.94
CA ILE A 1085 -17.76 2.34 -32.18
C ILE A 1085 -19.09 1.79 -31.68
N ALA A 1086 -19.63 2.40 -30.63
CA ALA A 1086 -20.95 2.07 -30.09
C ALA A 1086 -21.99 3.07 -30.64
N VAL A 1087 -23.10 2.55 -31.16
CA VAL A 1087 -24.18 3.31 -31.78
C VAL A 1087 -25.49 3.00 -31.08
N GLY A 1088 -26.03 3.99 -30.39
CA GLY A 1088 -27.38 3.95 -29.81
C GLY A 1088 -28.38 4.36 -30.88
N VAL A 1089 -29.43 3.57 -31.08
CA VAL A 1089 -30.47 3.84 -32.07
C VAL A 1089 -31.80 4.01 -31.36
N ALA A 1090 -32.49 5.10 -31.65
CA ALA A 1090 -33.86 5.34 -31.22
C ALA A 1090 -34.75 5.57 -32.43
N VAL A 1091 -35.86 4.86 -32.51
CA VAL A 1091 -36.85 5.02 -33.59
C VAL A 1091 -38.22 5.33 -33.00
N ASN A 1092 -39.01 6.14 -33.70
CA ASN A 1092 -40.38 6.48 -33.31
C ASN A 1092 -41.35 6.32 -34.49
N VAL A 1093 -42.64 6.13 -34.19
CA VAL A 1093 -43.72 6.01 -35.19
C VAL A 1093 -44.87 6.96 -34.87
N SER A 1094 -45.55 7.47 -35.90
CA SER A 1094 -46.72 8.34 -35.75
C SER A 1094 -48.04 7.59 -35.51
N ASN A 1095 -48.09 6.27 -35.71
CA ASN A 1095 -49.34 5.49 -35.70
C ASN A 1095 -49.34 4.42 -34.60
N VAL A 1096 -50.36 4.46 -33.74
CA VAL A 1096 -50.59 3.48 -32.66
C VAL A 1096 -50.99 2.12 -33.25
N GLY A 1097 -50.39 1.03 -32.78
CA GLY A 1097 -50.95 -0.32 -32.93
C GLY A 1097 -50.11 -1.39 -33.65
N THR A 1098 -48.86 -1.14 -34.06
CA THR A 1098 -47.95 -2.23 -34.49
C THR A 1098 -46.51 -1.95 -34.07
N PRO A 1099 -45.93 -2.73 -33.14
CA PRO A 1099 -44.52 -2.62 -32.73
C PRO A 1099 -43.55 -2.68 -33.92
N ARG A 1100 -42.58 -1.76 -33.97
CA ARG A 1100 -41.51 -1.73 -34.98
C ARG A 1100 -40.17 -1.95 -34.30
N SER A 1101 -39.50 -3.05 -34.61
CA SER A 1101 -38.19 -3.35 -34.04
C SER A 1101 -37.07 -2.80 -34.93
N ILE A 1102 -35.94 -2.47 -34.32
CA ILE A 1102 -34.69 -2.19 -35.02
C ILE A 1102 -34.08 -3.55 -35.35
N THR A 1103 -33.96 -3.88 -36.63
CA THR A 1103 -33.54 -5.22 -37.08
C THR A 1103 -32.05 -5.32 -37.37
N GLY A 1104 -31.35 -4.19 -37.46
CA GLY A 1104 -29.90 -4.17 -37.59
C GLY A 1104 -29.33 -2.82 -37.97
N VAL A 1105 -28.02 -2.68 -37.75
CA VAL A 1105 -27.21 -1.53 -38.18
C VAL A 1105 -26.00 -2.05 -38.94
N THR A 1106 -25.63 -1.39 -40.03
CA THR A 1106 -24.32 -1.60 -40.66
C THR A 1106 -23.49 -0.33 -40.56
N ALA A 1107 -22.18 -0.46 -40.41
CA ALA A 1107 -21.21 0.62 -40.50
C ALA A 1107 -20.26 0.33 -41.67
N ASN A 1108 -20.17 1.25 -42.63
CA ASN A 1108 -19.38 1.08 -43.86
C ASN A 1108 -19.69 -0.22 -44.63
N GLY A 1109 -20.95 -0.68 -44.57
CA GLY A 1109 -21.41 -1.92 -45.21
C GLY A 1109 -21.18 -3.19 -44.40
N THR A 1110 -20.49 -3.12 -43.26
CA THR A 1110 -20.29 -4.25 -42.33
C THR A 1110 -21.38 -4.25 -41.27
N ALA A 1111 -22.02 -5.40 -41.01
CA ALA A 1111 -23.01 -5.51 -39.95
C ALA A 1111 -22.40 -5.29 -38.57
N MET A 1112 -23.04 -4.45 -37.75
CA MET A 1112 -22.66 -4.22 -36.35
C MET A 1112 -23.29 -5.28 -35.45
N THR A 1113 -22.61 -5.61 -34.36
CA THR A 1113 -23.12 -6.54 -33.34
C THR A 1113 -24.23 -5.87 -32.53
N ALA A 1114 -25.35 -6.56 -32.31
CA ALA A 1114 -26.45 -6.05 -31.49
C ALA A 1114 -26.13 -6.18 -29.98
N GLY A 1115 -26.50 -5.15 -29.20
CA GLY A 1115 -26.55 -5.17 -27.74
C GLY A 1115 -27.99 -5.24 -27.22
N ALA A 1116 -28.27 -4.61 -26.08
CA ALA A 1116 -29.63 -4.52 -25.55
C ALA A 1116 -30.56 -3.81 -26.54
N SER A 1117 -31.78 -4.33 -26.66
CA SER A 1117 -32.84 -3.70 -27.43
C SER A 1117 -34.18 -3.82 -26.72
N LEU A 1118 -35.00 -2.79 -26.85
CA LEU A 1118 -36.36 -2.76 -26.32
C LEU A 1118 -37.29 -2.29 -27.44
N THR A 1119 -38.15 -3.22 -27.88
CA THR A 1119 -39.19 -2.91 -28.86
C THR A 1119 -40.43 -2.43 -28.13
N GLY A 1120 -40.98 -1.27 -28.52
CA GLY A 1120 -42.14 -0.70 -27.84
C GLY A 1120 -43.37 -1.61 -27.88
N GLY A 1121 -44.16 -1.61 -26.79
CA GLY A 1121 -45.35 -2.43 -26.61
C GLY A 1121 -46.54 -2.03 -27.49
N SER A 1122 -47.75 -2.44 -27.09
CA SER A 1122 -48.99 -2.28 -27.89
C SER A 1122 -49.41 -0.83 -28.20
N THR A 1123 -48.87 0.16 -27.46
CA THR A 1123 -49.01 1.59 -27.76
C THR A 1123 -48.06 2.05 -28.88
N GLY A 1124 -46.97 1.33 -29.12
CA GLY A 1124 -46.18 1.37 -30.35
C GLY A 1124 -45.25 2.56 -30.54
N HIS A 1125 -45.10 3.48 -29.59
CA HIS A 1125 -44.55 4.82 -29.89
C HIS A 1125 -43.05 4.90 -30.22
N GLY A 1126 -42.22 3.89 -29.90
CA GLY A 1126 -40.82 3.88 -30.30
C GLY A 1126 -40.03 2.68 -29.78
N SER A 1127 -38.82 2.47 -30.30
CA SER A 1127 -37.91 1.38 -29.92
C SER A 1127 -36.49 1.91 -29.76
N VAL A 1128 -35.73 1.32 -28.86
CA VAL A 1128 -34.32 1.68 -28.60
C VAL A 1128 -33.43 0.44 -28.66
N ALA A 1129 -32.20 0.61 -29.15
CA ALA A 1129 -31.22 -0.47 -29.20
C ALA A 1129 -29.78 0.04 -29.24
N TRP A 1130 -28.86 -0.74 -28.68
CA TRP A 1130 -27.42 -0.54 -28.86
C TRP A 1130 -26.86 -1.47 -29.95
N PHE A 1131 -25.90 -0.96 -30.71
CA PHE A 1131 -25.08 -1.72 -31.65
C PHE A 1131 -23.61 -1.33 -31.50
N TYR A 1132 -22.67 -2.23 -31.76
CA TYR A 1132 -21.25 -1.91 -31.69
C TYR A 1132 -20.43 -2.66 -32.74
N LEU A 1133 -19.32 -2.07 -33.18
CA LEU A 1133 -18.38 -2.67 -34.14
C LEU A 1133 -16.97 -2.10 -33.96
N THR A 1134 -15.96 -2.96 -34.06
CA THR A 1134 -14.56 -2.53 -34.08
C THR A 1134 -14.22 -1.93 -35.44
N ILE A 1135 -13.80 -0.66 -35.45
CA ILE A 1135 -13.42 0.07 -36.67
C ILE A 1135 -12.05 0.72 -36.43
N ALA A 1136 -10.97 0.07 -36.86
CA ALA A 1136 -9.60 0.51 -36.55
C ALA A 1136 -9.13 1.76 -37.33
N SER A 1137 -9.73 2.06 -38.49
CA SER A 1137 -9.28 3.13 -39.39
C SER A 1137 -10.40 4.10 -39.79
N GLY A 1138 -10.03 5.29 -40.23
CA GLY A 1138 -10.96 6.35 -40.67
C GLY A 1138 -11.53 7.19 -39.52
N THR A 1139 -11.91 8.43 -39.83
CA THR A 1139 -12.53 9.38 -38.88
C THR A 1139 -14.03 9.54 -39.07
N THR A 1140 -14.59 8.95 -40.13
CA THR A 1140 -16.03 8.97 -40.42
C THR A 1140 -16.54 7.60 -40.87
N ALA A 1141 -17.79 7.28 -40.59
CA ALA A 1141 -18.48 6.09 -41.09
C ALA A 1141 -19.84 6.41 -41.71
N THR A 1142 -20.30 5.52 -42.59
CA THR A 1142 -21.69 5.52 -43.08
C THR A 1142 -22.47 4.46 -42.33
N PHE A 1143 -23.49 4.88 -41.57
CA PHE A 1143 -24.37 3.97 -40.84
C PHE A 1143 -25.66 3.73 -41.61
N VAL A 1144 -26.07 2.47 -41.75
CA VAL A 1144 -27.39 2.10 -42.30
C VAL A 1144 -28.20 1.38 -41.24
N VAL A 1145 -29.27 2.02 -40.77
CA VAL A 1145 -30.22 1.44 -39.80
C VAL A 1145 -31.38 0.81 -40.56
N THR A 1146 -31.75 -0.41 -40.21
CA THR A 1146 -32.91 -1.11 -40.79
C THR A 1146 -33.93 -1.44 -39.70
N THR A 1147 -35.21 -1.26 -40.00
CA THR A 1147 -36.32 -1.56 -39.10
C THR A 1147 -37.27 -2.59 -39.71
N SER A 1148 -38.10 -3.23 -38.87
CA SER A 1148 -39.03 -4.28 -39.33
C SER A 1148 -40.14 -3.77 -40.27
N SER A 1149 -40.36 -2.45 -40.32
CA SER A 1149 -41.24 -1.73 -41.25
C SER A 1149 -40.97 -0.23 -41.12
N GLY A 1150 -41.60 0.59 -41.98
CA GLY A 1150 -41.47 2.04 -41.96
C GLY A 1150 -41.69 2.67 -40.57
N VAL A 1151 -40.73 3.47 -40.13
CA VAL A 1151 -40.81 4.34 -38.95
C VAL A 1151 -40.81 5.80 -39.39
N THR A 1152 -41.17 6.74 -38.52
CA THR A 1152 -41.27 8.17 -38.88
C THR A 1152 -40.05 8.99 -38.47
N ASN A 1153 -39.21 8.43 -37.62
CA ASN A 1153 -38.00 9.06 -37.13
C ASN A 1153 -37.00 7.98 -36.75
N CYS A 1154 -35.75 8.18 -37.14
CA CYS A 1154 -34.61 7.39 -36.69
C CYS A 1154 -33.52 8.33 -36.22
N THR A 1155 -33.07 8.14 -34.99
CA THR A 1155 -31.92 8.83 -34.40
C THR A 1155 -30.81 7.83 -34.15
N ILE A 1156 -29.57 8.22 -34.47
CA ILE A 1156 -28.36 7.54 -34.06
C ILE A 1156 -27.55 8.42 -33.12
N VAL A 1157 -26.97 7.81 -32.10
CA VAL A 1157 -26.02 8.42 -31.16
C VAL A 1157 -24.72 7.63 -31.22
N THR A 1158 -23.58 8.30 -31.39
CA THR A 1158 -22.30 7.62 -31.65
C THR A 1158 -21.29 7.89 -30.54
N TYR A 1159 -20.70 6.82 -30.01
CA TYR A 1159 -19.59 6.85 -29.06
C TYR A 1159 -18.35 6.18 -29.64
N ARG A 1160 -17.19 6.74 -29.34
CA ARG A 1160 -15.89 6.12 -29.60
C ARG A 1160 -15.32 5.60 -28.29
N LEU A 1161 -14.92 4.33 -28.28
CA LEU A 1161 -14.41 3.62 -27.11
C LEU A 1161 -13.05 2.96 -27.42
N PHE A 1162 -12.17 2.90 -26.43
CA PHE A 1162 -10.97 2.05 -26.43
C PHE A 1162 -11.05 1.06 -25.25
N PRO A 1163 -11.94 0.06 -25.33
CA PRO A 1163 -12.08 -0.93 -24.28
C PRO A 1163 -10.90 -1.89 -24.26
N VAL A 1164 -10.65 -2.52 -23.11
CA VAL A 1164 -9.76 -3.69 -23.01
C VAL A 1164 -10.32 -4.88 -23.81
N SER A 1165 -11.64 -4.95 -23.97
CA SER A 1165 -12.34 -5.96 -24.77
C SER A 1165 -13.29 -5.34 -25.80
N SER A 1166 -13.24 -5.79 -27.06
CA SER A 1166 -14.19 -5.30 -28.07
C SER A 1166 -15.64 -5.75 -27.85
N SER A 1167 -15.87 -6.66 -26.90
CA SER A 1167 -17.18 -7.14 -26.47
C SER A 1167 -17.64 -6.39 -25.22
N HIS A 1168 -18.94 -6.15 -25.11
CA HIS A 1168 -19.53 -5.58 -23.90
C HIS A 1168 -19.40 -6.55 -22.71
N ILE A 1169 -19.39 -5.99 -21.50
CA ILE A 1169 -19.47 -6.72 -20.24
C ILE A 1169 -20.92 -7.18 -20.02
N ASP A 1170 -21.87 -6.25 -20.11
CA ASP A 1170 -23.28 -6.55 -19.91
C ASP A 1170 -24.19 -5.65 -20.76
N THR A 1171 -25.42 -6.12 -20.98
CA THR A 1171 -26.48 -5.40 -21.69
C THR A 1171 -27.82 -5.64 -21.00
N VAL A 1172 -28.49 -4.56 -20.63
CA VAL A 1172 -29.77 -4.62 -19.90
C VAL A 1172 -30.80 -3.75 -20.59
N ALA A 1173 -32.04 -4.23 -20.67
CA ALA A 1173 -33.18 -3.46 -21.13
C ALA A 1173 -34.15 -3.23 -19.97
N SER A 1174 -34.68 -2.01 -19.86
CA SER A 1174 -35.77 -1.73 -18.94
C SER A 1174 -37.05 -2.47 -19.35
N SER A 1175 -38.03 -2.51 -18.46
CA SER A 1175 -39.41 -2.81 -18.89
C SER A 1175 -40.05 -1.57 -19.55
N ASP A 1176 -41.08 -1.77 -20.38
CA ASP A 1176 -41.88 -0.68 -20.96
C ASP A 1176 -42.71 -0.04 -19.84
N ALA A 1177 -42.20 1.03 -19.23
CA ALA A 1177 -42.69 1.55 -17.97
C ALA A 1177 -43.25 2.98 -18.10
N GLY A 1178 -44.29 3.26 -17.31
CA GLY A 1178 -44.93 4.57 -17.26
C GLY A 1178 -44.21 5.49 -16.28
N ASN A 1179 -43.80 6.67 -16.75
CA ASN A 1179 -43.14 7.75 -16.02
C ASN A 1179 -41.71 7.51 -15.52
N SER A 1180 -41.25 6.27 -15.40
CA SER A 1180 -39.88 5.95 -14.98
C SER A 1180 -39.46 4.61 -15.56
N ALA A 1181 -38.25 4.53 -16.10
CA ALA A 1181 -37.64 3.29 -16.60
C ALA A 1181 -36.34 3.02 -15.86
N VAL A 1182 -36.21 1.80 -15.34
CA VAL A 1182 -35.01 1.35 -14.62
C VAL A 1182 -34.31 0.30 -15.48
N VAL A 1183 -33.03 0.54 -15.76
CA VAL A 1183 -32.09 -0.47 -16.23
C VAL A 1183 -31.54 -1.13 -14.97
N THR A 1184 -31.97 -2.37 -14.69
CA THR A 1184 -31.72 -3.05 -13.41
C THR A 1184 -30.57 -4.06 -13.51
N ASP A 1185 -29.69 -4.08 -12.52
CA ASP A 1185 -28.58 -5.02 -12.41
C ASP A 1185 -27.58 -4.96 -13.58
N LEU A 1186 -27.20 -3.76 -14.05
CA LEU A 1186 -26.16 -3.60 -15.06
C LEU A 1186 -24.78 -3.88 -14.45
N GLU A 1187 -24.10 -4.92 -14.93
CA GLU A 1187 -22.73 -5.23 -14.48
C GLU A 1187 -21.71 -4.25 -15.04
N VAL A 1188 -20.85 -3.74 -14.16
CA VAL A 1188 -19.77 -2.77 -14.46
C VAL A 1188 -18.45 -3.19 -13.84
N LYS A 1189 -17.34 -2.71 -14.40
CA LYS A 1189 -15.97 -3.03 -13.97
C LYS A 1189 -15.20 -1.75 -13.65
N THR A 1190 -14.26 -1.82 -12.70
CA THR A 1190 -13.36 -0.71 -12.39
C THR A 1190 -12.55 -0.33 -13.64
N GLY A 1191 -12.53 0.96 -13.96
CA GLY A 1191 -11.90 1.49 -15.16
C GLY A 1191 -12.72 1.30 -16.45
N GLY A 1192 -13.98 0.87 -16.33
CA GLY A 1192 -14.90 0.65 -17.45
C GLY A 1192 -15.83 1.84 -17.75
N LEU A 1193 -16.86 1.58 -18.56
CA LEU A 1193 -17.85 2.58 -18.99
C LEU A 1193 -19.22 1.94 -19.18
N ALA A 1194 -20.26 2.49 -18.54
CA ALA A 1194 -21.65 2.20 -18.86
C ALA A 1194 -22.26 3.29 -19.75
N LEU A 1195 -23.00 2.87 -20.78
CA LEU A 1195 -23.69 3.73 -21.73
C LEU A 1195 -25.19 3.43 -21.71
N ILE A 1196 -26.01 4.46 -21.56
CA ILE A 1196 -27.47 4.34 -21.54
C ILE A 1196 -28.05 5.14 -22.70
N VAL A 1197 -28.97 4.56 -23.45
CA VAL A 1197 -29.83 5.30 -24.39
C VAL A 1197 -31.29 5.10 -24.03
N SER A 1198 -32.06 6.19 -24.05
CA SER A 1198 -33.50 6.13 -23.85
C SER A 1198 -34.27 6.94 -24.88
N ASN A 1199 -35.53 6.53 -25.10
CA ASN A 1199 -36.53 7.34 -25.77
C ASN A 1199 -37.78 7.48 -24.90
N ASP A 1200 -38.55 8.52 -25.20
CA ASP A 1200 -39.83 8.76 -24.55
C ASP A 1200 -40.87 9.32 -25.54
N THR A 1201 -42.11 9.40 -25.09
CA THR A 1201 -43.28 9.72 -25.91
C THR A 1201 -43.75 11.18 -25.89
N THR A 1202 -43.30 12.02 -24.94
CA THR A 1202 -43.94 13.33 -24.67
C THR A 1202 -42.98 14.48 -24.33
N GLY A 1203 -41.66 14.26 -24.21
CA GLY A 1203 -40.67 15.34 -24.04
C GLY A 1203 -39.46 14.95 -23.18
N THR A 1204 -38.37 15.73 -23.24
CA THR A 1204 -37.05 15.42 -22.66
C THR A 1204 -37.10 14.97 -21.18
N PRO A 1205 -36.48 13.83 -20.80
CA PRO A 1205 -36.43 13.34 -19.44
C PRO A 1205 -35.70 14.29 -18.51
N THR A 1206 -36.23 14.43 -17.30
CA THR A 1206 -35.78 15.41 -16.30
C THR A 1206 -34.54 15.02 -15.50
N SER A 1207 -34.20 13.72 -15.39
CA SER A 1207 -33.02 13.26 -14.64
C SER A 1207 -32.68 11.79 -14.89
N GLY A 1208 -31.39 11.44 -14.84
CA GLY A 1208 -30.87 10.07 -14.74
C GLY A 1208 -30.19 9.86 -13.38
N ALA A 1209 -30.52 8.78 -12.68
CA ALA A 1209 -29.96 8.44 -11.37
C ALA A 1209 -29.24 7.10 -11.42
N TRP A 1210 -28.01 7.05 -10.90
CA TRP A 1210 -27.17 5.86 -10.77
C TRP A 1210 -27.09 5.43 -9.31
N THR A 1211 -27.15 4.13 -9.03
CA THR A 1211 -27.11 3.61 -7.65
C THR A 1211 -25.69 3.40 -7.09
N GLY A 1212 -24.66 3.68 -7.90
CA GLY A 1212 -23.26 3.61 -7.49
C GLY A 1212 -22.63 4.96 -7.12
N VAL A 1213 -21.30 4.96 -6.92
CA VAL A 1213 -20.52 6.16 -6.53
C VAL A 1213 -20.22 7.09 -7.70
N ASP A 1214 -20.33 6.58 -8.93
CA ASP A 1214 -19.99 7.31 -10.15
C ASP A 1214 -21.12 8.25 -10.60
N THR A 1215 -20.74 9.40 -11.18
CA THR A 1215 -21.70 10.43 -11.61
C THR A 1215 -22.06 10.29 -13.08
N PRO A 1216 -23.34 10.10 -13.44
CA PRO A 1216 -23.76 10.05 -14.85
C PRO A 1216 -23.57 11.37 -15.58
N VAL A 1217 -22.94 11.31 -16.74
CA VAL A 1217 -22.83 12.42 -17.68
C VAL A 1217 -23.98 12.32 -18.68
N HIS A 1218 -24.80 13.36 -18.79
CA HIS A 1218 -25.81 13.47 -19.84
C HIS A 1218 -25.14 14.05 -21.08
N ASP A 1219 -24.89 13.23 -22.10
CA ASP A 1219 -24.06 13.61 -23.26
C ASP A 1219 -24.87 14.34 -24.34
N GLU A 1220 -26.12 13.94 -24.55
CA GLU A 1220 -27.03 14.61 -25.50
C GLU A 1220 -27.69 15.82 -24.84
N THR A 1221 -26.95 16.91 -24.67
CA THR A 1221 -27.42 18.15 -23.99
C THR A 1221 -28.15 19.14 -24.91
N ASP A 1222 -27.86 19.13 -26.22
CA ASP A 1222 -28.43 20.06 -27.19
C ASP A 1222 -29.45 19.37 -28.10
N LEU A 1223 -30.71 19.81 -28.01
CA LEU A 1223 -31.77 19.41 -28.93
C LEU A 1223 -31.41 19.84 -30.36
N THR A 1224 -31.00 18.90 -31.22
CA THR A 1224 -31.08 19.13 -32.67
C THR A 1224 -32.55 19.41 -33.01
N ASN A 1225 -32.86 20.66 -33.35
CA ASN A 1225 -34.18 21.30 -33.39
C ASN A 1225 -35.13 20.78 -34.49
N ASP A 1226 -35.30 19.47 -34.63
CA ASP A 1226 -36.15 18.91 -35.69
C ASP A 1226 -36.85 17.58 -35.30
N ARG A 1227 -36.95 17.21 -34.02
CA ARG A 1227 -37.43 15.88 -33.62
C ARG A 1227 -38.88 15.86 -33.09
N PRO A 1228 -39.73 14.91 -33.55
CA PRO A 1228 -41.05 14.62 -32.95
C PRO A 1228 -41.00 13.89 -31.59
N GLY A 1229 -39.84 13.39 -31.15
CA GLY A 1229 -39.63 12.75 -29.85
C GLY A 1229 -38.15 12.74 -29.45
N PRO A 1230 -37.80 12.90 -28.16
CA PRO A 1230 -36.43 13.01 -27.69
C PRO A 1230 -35.69 11.66 -27.68
N THR A 1231 -34.39 11.69 -27.97
CA THR A 1231 -33.43 10.63 -27.63
C THR A 1231 -32.54 11.20 -26.56
N ASN A 1232 -32.11 10.35 -25.64
CA ASN A 1232 -31.25 10.76 -24.53
C ASN A 1232 -30.15 9.73 -24.38
N ALA A 1233 -28.93 10.21 -24.22
CA ALA A 1233 -27.75 9.38 -24.09
C ALA A 1233 -26.94 9.81 -22.88
N TRP A 1234 -26.51 8.82 -22.10
CA TRP A 1234 -25.68 9.02 -20.92
C TRP A 1234 -24.45 8.13 -20.96
N SER A 1235 -23.35 8.65 -20.43
CA SER A 1235 -22.13 7.93 -20.16
C SER A 1235 -21.79 7.97 -18.68
N ILE A 1236 -21.33 6.85 -18.14
CA ILE A 1236 -21.02 6.66 -16.73
C ILE A 1236 -19.68 5.94 -16.67
N PRO A 1237 -18.55 6.66 -16.53
CA PRO A 1237 -17.25 6.05 -16.29
C PRO A 1237 -17.26 5.38 -14.92
N THR A 1238 -16.87 4.11 -14.85
CA THR A 1238 -17.07 3.32 -13.63
C THR A 1238 -15.77 3.14 -12.85
N THR A 1239 -15.74 3.60 -11.60
CA THR A 1239 -14.64 3.37 -10.65
C THR A 1239 -14.85 2.08 -9.84
N GLU A 1240 -16.03 1.49 -9.94
CA GLU A 1240 -16.48 0.31 -9.19
C GLU A 1240 -16.54 -0.97 -10.04
N ASN A 1241 -16.39 -2.13 -9.38
CA ASN A 1241 -16.59 -3.46 -9.97
C ASN A 1241 -17.79 -4.11 -9.28
N ASP A 1242 -18.95 -4.06 -9.91
CA ASP A 1242 -20.24 -4.39 -9.29
C ASP A 1242 -21.22 -4.98 -10.32
N THR A 1243 -22.01 -5.97 -9.91
CA THR A 1243 -22.96 -6.67 -10.77
C THR A 1243 -24.41 -6.19 -10.62
N THR A 1244 -24.66 -5.16 -9.80
CA THR A 1244 -26.00 -4.80 -9.29
C THR A 1244 -26.35 -3.32 -9.49
N ARG A 1245 -25.72 -2.64 -10.47
CA ARG A 1245 -25.93 -1.20 -10.65
C ARG A 1245 -27.19 -0.90 -11.45
N ASP A 1246 -28.00 0.00 -10.92
CA ASP A 1246 -29.25 0.42 -11.53
C ASP A 1246 -29.10 1.83 -12.09
N PHE A 1247 -29.67 2.05 -13.29
CA PHE A 1247 -29.86 3.38 -13.85
C PHE A 1247 -31.33 3.68 -14.04
N THR A 1248 -31.81 4.75 -13.40
CA THR A 1248 -33.21 5.16 -13.46
C THR A 1248 -33.37 6.45 -14.26
N VAL A 1249 -34.16 6.39 -15.33
CA VAL A 1249 -34.61 7.57 -16.10
C VAL A 1249 -36.04 7.90 -15.71
N THR A 1250 -36.30 9.15 -15.35
CA THR A 1250 -37.65 9.59 -14.92
C THR A 1250 -38.17 10.76 -15.74
N GLN A 1251 -39.42 10.65 -16.21
CA GLN A 1251 -40.14 11.68 -16.96
C GLN A 1251 -41.65 11.58 -16.75
N THR A 1252 -42.27 12.60 -16.18
CA THR A 1252 -43.71 12.58 -15.87
C THR A 1252 -44.56 12.66 -17.15
N GLY A 1253 -45.56 11.78 -17.28
CA GLY A 1253 -46.52 11.79 -18.38
C GLY A 1253 -46.01 11.14 -19.68
N SER A 1254 -44.97 10.32 -19.61
CA SER A 1254 -44.35 9.67 -20.77
C SER A 1254 -44.15 8.18 -20.55
N THR A 1255 -44.20 7.38 -21.62
CA THR A 1255 -43.69 6.00 -21.60
C THR A 1255 -42.21 6.03 -21.98
N ILE A 1256 -41.36 5.53 -21.09
CA ILE A 1256 -39.89 5.58 -21.25
C ILE A 1256 -39.38 4.17 -21.56
N ARG A 1257 -38.43 4.10 -22.48
CA ARG A 1257 -37.69 2.88 -22.80
C ARG A 1257 -36.23 3.18 -22.71
N ALA A 1258 -35.52 2.46 -21.85
CA ALA A 1258 -34.09 2.63 -21.64
C ALA A 1258 -33.38 1.29 -21.88
N VAL A 1259 -32.22 1.34 -22.53
CA VAL A 1259 -31.32 0.20 -22.68
C VAL A 1259 -29.91 0.64 -22.30
N GLY A 1260 -29.23 -0.22 -21.54
CA GLY A 1260 -27.86 -0.06 -21.11
C GLY A 1260 -26.91 -1.05 -21.75
N ILE A 1261 -25.67 -0.64 -21.93
CA ILE A 1261 -24.55 -1.49 -22.33
C ILE A 1261 -23.29 -1.04 -21.58
N SER A 1262 -22.50 -1.97 -21.06
CA SER A 1262 -21.25 -1.67 -20.37
C SER A 1262 -20.04 -2.27 -21.07
N PHE A 1263 -18.89 -1.62 -20.96
CA PHE A 1263 -17.60 -2.07 -21.50
C PHE A 1263 -16.51 -1.90 -20.45
N GLN A 1264 -15.44 -2.66 -20.57
CA GLN A 1264 -14.19 -2.48 -19.84
C GLN A 1264 -13.09 -2.23 -20.84
#